data_AF-A0A7C4YQX5-F1
#
_entry.id   AF-A0A7C4YQX5-F1
#
_cell.length_a   1.000
_cell.length_b   1.000
_cell.length_c   1.000
_cell.angle_alpha   90.00
_cell.angle_beta   90.00
_cell.angle_gamma   90.00
#
_symmetry.space_group_name_H-M   'P 1'
#
loop_
_entity.id
_entity.type
_entity.pdbx_description
1 polymer ?
#
loop_
_entity_poly.entity_id
_entity_poly.type
_entity_poly.pdbx_seq_one_letter_code
_entity_poly.pdbx_strand_id
1 'polypeptide(L)'
;MPIDAEPDQRADEQADDEMDEVGDSGGLDDAVTPEPAAARVRYLPSSIGASLLVSPEVKQLRIVVRWGDYRARKSRDGEPGQYVWERKGQEETVVIDVPGKTDQPVEQSVPRSNGLVVALSVRPVLTDDIEGGLPPGTRCVSVFLVNRRTPQPEEVRDQACAFQAQLEIHSEHPIVPRPDLRSLESNDWDERVADLQYHDAFEFAVGHSVATEACDDEDGRCYTVRTCWLPSAEVEHVAPQDIAGVELSMDALAQLADANDARQKLGSFVTEYRKWIDDQRKKAPASPAKRRETAELLLQRAAVAANRIEQGIALLESPVVLDAFRIANRVMAVSARRRLGVIQGTDPASIQPKWRPFQLAFLLMNLPGIVHPQSDDREVVDLLFFPTGGGKTEAYLGLAAFTLLLRRMQNPGIASAGLSVLMRYTLRLLTLDQLGRAATLICALELERQNDVAKFGTWPFEIGLWVGKAATPNVMGAKGDNNPDSARARTIAFQRGTTNASPIPLEDCPWCGTKFSTNSFRLHPNPDFPTDLRVLCVNRHCAFTRDNALPILAVDEPIYRRLPCFMIATVDKFAAMPWTGEVGQFFGRVQRYDANGFYGPCQPMTGSPLPNSGLCPPDIIIQDELHLISGPLGTLVGLYETALNELCCRDVNGRKIRPKIIASTATVRRAENQIRALFNHRLVDIFPPPGPDRRDSFFAETHSTEQSNARLYLGVAAQGRSPKVVMLRVYLALLAASQKEYDQHGKKKDPANPADPYMTLLGYFNSLRELGGARRLVEDEIGNRVAGYSTRKRVSEVDGLFVDRKIAYEVVELTSRVSTDKVAEAKRRLAQSVF
;
A
#
# COMPACT_ATOMS: atom_id res chain seq x y z
N MET A 1 4.86 -37.74 11.16
CA MET A 1 4.50 -39.18 11.09
C MET A 1 5.76 -40.03 11.09
N PRO A 2 5.70 -41.33 11.45
CA PRO A 2 6.76 -42.28 11.11
C PRO A 2 7.09 -42.26 9.61
N ILE A 3 8.36 -42.47 9.26
CA ILE A 3 8.78 -42.52 7.85
C ILE A 3 8.24 -43.76 7.12
N ASP A 4 8.14 -44.88 7.82
CA ASP A 4 7.70 -46.18 7.30
C ASP A 4 6.18 -46.42 7.45
N ALA A 5 5.41 -45.38 7.79
CA ALA A 5 3.95 -45.48 7.83
C ALA A 5 3.37 -45.59 6.41
N GLU A 6 2.30 -46.38 6.26
CA GLU A 6 1.61 -46.57 4.99
C GLU A 6 1.11 -45.23 4.41
N PRO A 7 1.04 -45.08 3.07
CA PRO A 7 0.63 -43.84 2.43
C PRO A 7 -0.69 -43.26 2.97
N ASP A 8 -1.68 -44.10 3.21
CA ASP A 8 -3.00 -43.70 3.71
C ASP A 8 -2.92 -43.14 5.14
N GLN A 9 -2.00 -43.63 5.98
CA GLN A 9 -1.77 -43.11 7.32
C GLN A 9 -1.00 -41.78 7.30
N ARG A 10 -0.24 -41.53 6.23
CA ARG A 10 0.54 -40.30 6.05
C ARG A 10 -0.23 -39.21 5.31
N ALA A 11 -1.29 -39.55 4.60
CA ALA A 11 -2.19 -38.60 3.97
C ALA A 11 -3.11 -37.96 5.01
N ASP A 12 -3.42 -36.67 4.82
CA ASP A 12 -4.50 -36.04 5.58
C ASP A 12 -5.83 -36.28 4.85
N GLU A 13 -6.84 -36.80 5.56
CA GLU A 13 -8.18 -37.07 5.01
C GLU A 13 -8.86 -35.79 4.48
N GLN A 14 -8.42 -34.62 4.94
CA GLN A 14 -8.88 -33.29 4.50
C GLN A 14 -7.91 -32.62 3.50
N ALA A 15 -6.90 -33.34 3.01
CA ALA A 15 -5.92 -32.79 2.06
C ALA A 15 -6.54 -32.39 0.71
N ASP A 16 -7.58 -33.11 0.28
CA ASP A 16 -8.23 -32.96 -1.03
C ASP A 16 -9.25 -31.80 -1.09
N ASP A 17 -9.50 -31.11 0.03
CA ASP A 17 -10.31 -29.89 0.06
C ASP A 17 -9.48 -28.69 -0.47
N GLU A 18 -9.31 -28.62 -1.79
CA GLU A 18 -8.43 -27.66 -2.48
C GLU A 18 -8.85 -26.19 -2.35
N MET A 19 -7.88 -25.32 -2.05
CA MET A 19 -7.76 -24.01 -2.71
C MET A 19 -6.62 -24.19 -3.72
N ASP A 20 -6.91 -24.16 -5.02
CA ASP A 20 -5.89 -24.38 -6.04
C ASP A 20 -4.77 -23.35 -5.92
N GLU A 21 -3.53 -23.81 -5.70
CA GLU A 21 -2.33 -22.99 -5.83
C GLU A 21 -2.16 -22.61 -7.31
N VAL A 22 -2.43 -21.35 -7.64
CA VAL A 22 -2.04 -20.81 -8.94
C VAL A 22 -0.52 -20.65 -8.93
N GLY A 23 0.18 -21.37 -9.82
CA GLY A 23 1.61 -21.18 -10.03
C GLY A 23 1.90 -19.71 -10.37
N ASP A 24 3.03 -19.21 -9.85
CA ASP A 24 3.53 -17.85 -10.02
C ASP A 24 3.65 -17.47 -11.51
N SER A 25 2.52 -17.04 -12.07
CA SER A 25 2.40 -16.52 -13.42
C SER A 25 1.91 -15.10 -13.26
N GLY A 26 2.85 -14.15 -13.34
CA GLY A 26 2.53 -12.74 -13.42
C GLY A 26 1.62 -12.49 -14.62
N GLY A 27 0.32 -12.35 -14.39
CA GLY A 27 -0.66 -12.10 -15.44
C GLY A 27 -2.02 -11.77 -14.85
N LEU A 28 -2.45 -10.52 -15.03
CA LEU A 28 -3.80 -9.98 -14.74
C LEU A 28 -4.89 -10.55 -15.70
N ASP A 29 -4.69 -11.74 -16.27
CA ASP A 29 -5.63 -12.28 -17.25
C ASP A 29 -6.74 -13.08 -16.55
N ASP A 30 -7.76 -12.36 -16.11
CA ASP A 30 -8.96 -12.83 -15.38
C ASP A 30 -9.83 -13.84 -16.18
N ALA A 31 -9.43 -14.23 -17.40
CA ALA A 31 -10.27 -14.98 -18.33
C ALA A 31 -9.82 -16.42 -18.63
N VAL A 32 -8.65 -16.86 -18.16
CA VAL A 32 -8.16 -18.23 -18.42
C VAL A 32 -8.28 -19.07 -17.16
N THR A 33 -9.23 -20.00 -17.16
CA THR A 33 -9.28 -21.07 -16.16
C THR A 33 -8.02 -21.92 -16.33
N PRO A 34 -7.07 -21.96 -15.36
CA PRO A 34 -5.95 -22.89 -15.44
C PRO A 34 -6.50 -24.31 -15.45
N GLU A 35 -5.89 -25.21 -16.22
CA GLU A 35 -6.20 -26.63 -16.11
C GLU A 35 -6.00 -27.08 -14.65
N PRO A 36 -6.94 -27.83 -14.05
CA PRO A 36 -6.78 -28.33 -12.70
C PRO A 36 -5.52 -29.21 -12.66
N ALA A 37 -4.55 -28.81 -11.83
CA ALA A 37 -3.43 -29.69 -11.53
C ALA A 37 -3.98 -30.98 -10.92
N ALA A 38 -3.46 -32.13 -11.33
CA ALA A 38 -3.89 -33.41 -10.76
C ALA A 38 -3.73 -33.39 -9.24
N ALA A 39 -4.77 -33.79 -8.51
CA ALA A 39 -4.77 -33.92 -7.05
C ALA A 39 -3.54 -34.74 -6.62
N ARG A 40 -2.57 -34.07 -5.99
CA ARG A 40 -1.39 -34.73 -5.42
C ARG A 40 -1.67 -35.02 -3.95
N VAL A 41 -1.58 -36.28 -3.58
CA VAL A 41 -1.66 -36.71 -2.17
C VAL A 41 -0.61 -35.96 -1.36
N ARG A 42 -1.07 -35.16 -0.39
CA ARG A 42 -0.21 -34.38 0.49
C ARG A 42 0.13 -35.22 1.71
N TYR A 43 1.41 -35.57 1.85
CA TYR A 43 1.89 -36.34 2.99
C TYR A 43 2.27 -35.42 4.16
N LEU A 44 1.91 -35.84 5.36
CA LEU A 44 2.41 -35.28 6.61
C LEU A 44 3.92 -35.51 6.71
N PRO A 45 4.69 -34.54 7.23
CA PRO A 45 6.14 -34.64 7.31
C PRO A 45 6.56 -35.76 8.28
N SER A 46 7.59 -36.50 7.88
CA SER A 46 8.27 -37.50 8.73
C SER A 46 9.61 -37.00 9.27
N SER A 47 10.04 -35.81 8.84
CA SER A 47 11.20 -35.13 9.37
C SER A 47 11.02 -33.61 9.35
N ILE A 48 11.81 -32.94 10.18
CA ILE A 48 12.10 -31.50 10.12
C ILE A 48 13.60 -31.30 10.20
N GLY A 49 14.12 -30.19 9.70
CA GLY A 49 15.56 -29.92 9.81
C GLY A 49 15.92 -28.46 9.65
N ALA A 50 17.20 -28.18 9.86
CA ALA A 50 17.81 -26.89 9.62
C ALA A 50 19.19 -27.09 8.99
N SER A 51 19.61 -26.16 8.13
CA SER A 51 20.96 -26.09 7.57
C SER A 51 21.61 -24.77 7.95
N LEU A 52 22.82 -24.84 8.49
CA LEU A 52 23.59 -23.69 8.96
C LEU A 52 25.04 -23.77 8.47
N LEU A 53 25.73 -22.64 8.45
CA LEU A 53 27.16 -22.58 8.13
C LEU A 53 27.96 -22.50 9.41
N VAL A 54 29.04 -23.29 9.52
CA VAL A 54 29.92 -23.31 10.69
C VAL A 54 31.37 -23.09 10.28
N SER A 55 32.14 -22.52 11.21
CA SER A 55 33.59 -22.35 11.06
C SER A 55 34.32 -23.72 11.09
N PRO A 56 35.59 -23.80 10.62
CA PRO A 56 36.42 -25.00 10.76
C PRO A 56 36.73 -25.38 12.23
N GLU A 57 36.50 -24.47 13.17
CA GLU A 57 36.74 -24.66 14.60
C GLU A 57 35.66 -25.52 15.25
N VAL A 58 34.40 -25.43 14.77
CA VAL A 58 33.29 -26.22 15.30
C VAL A 58 33.54 -27.72 15.11
N LYS A 59 33.76 -28.43 16.22
CA LYS A 59 33.95 -29.89 16.24
C LYS A 59 32.72 -30.65 16.70
N GLN A 60 31.84 -30.02 17.48
CA GLN A 60 30.64 -30.64 18.03
C GLN A 60 29.47 -29.66 17.99
N LEU A 61 28.27 -30.19 17.89
CA LEU A 61 27.02 -29.45 18.06
C LEU A 61 26.21 -30.08 19.19
N ARG A 62 25.68 -29.23 20.06
CA ARG A 62 24.72 -29.63 21.08
C ARG A 62 23.32 -29.40 20.52
N ILE A 63 22.55 -30.46 20.39
CA ILE A 63 21.22 -30.44 19.79
C ILE A 63 20.19 -30.78 20.87
N VAL A 64 19.34 -29.83 21.21
CA VAL A 64 18.19 -30.04 22.09
C VAL A 64 16.99 -30.38 21.22
N VAL A 65 16.39 -31.55 21.47
CA VAL A 65 15.21 -32.04 20.76
C VAL A 65 14.02 -31.98 21.71
N ARG A 66 12.99 -31.22 21.35
CA ARG A 66 11.73 -31.12 22.10
C ARG A 66 10.58 -31.69 21.28
N TRP A 67 9.67 -32.44 21.90
CA TRP A 67 8.47 -32.94 21.23
C TRP A 67 7.35 -33.24 22.23
N GLY A 68 6.14 -33.42 21.73
CA GLY A 68 4.98 -33.87 22.48
C GLY A 68 4.61 -35.30 22.09
N ASP A 69 4.58 -36.20 23.06
CA ASP A 69 3.98 -37.53 22.91
C ASP A 69 2.53 -37.49 23.35
N TYR A 70 1.66 -38.12 22.56
CA TYR A 70 0.26 -38.31 22.89
C TYR A 70 0.02 -39.76 23.30
N ARG A 71 -0.73 -39.95 24.38
CA ARG A 71 -1.16 -41.28 24.84
C ARG A 71 -2.68 -41.32 24.95
N ALA A 72 -3.29 -42.33 24.34
CA ALA A 72 -4.72 -42.56 24.47
C ALA A 72 -4.98 -43.29 25.79
N ARG A 73 -5.79 -42.68 26.67
CA ARG A 73 -6.36 -43.35 27.85
C ARG A 73 -7.84 -43.61 27.58
N LYS A 74 -8.32 -44.81 27.89
CA LYS A 74 -9.76 -45.10 27.84
C LYS A 74 -10.47 -44.23 28.88
N SER A 75 -11.50 -43.50 28.48
CA SER A 75 -12.32 -42.72 29.41
C SER A 75 -12.94 -43.66 30.45
N ARG A 76 -12.91 -43.28 31.74
CA ARG A 76 -13.55 -44.06 32.82
C ARG A 76 -15.08 -43.83 32.87
N ASP A 77 -15.54 -42.71 32.32
CA ASP A 77 -16.93 -42.22 32.45
C ASP A 77 -17.61 -41.99 31.07
N GLY A 78 -17.01 -42.44 29.97
CA GLY A 78 -17.51 -42.24 28.59
C GLY A 78 -18.02 -43.51 27.92
N GLU A 79 -18.71 -43.36 26.78
CA GLU A 79 -19.16 -44.48 25.95
C GLU A 79 -17.99 -45.39 25.50
N PRO A 80 -18.23 -46.69 25.25
CA PRO A 80 -17.21 -47.61 24.77
C PRO A 80 -16.57 -47.10 23.46
N GLY A 81 -15.27 -46.82 23.48
CA GLY A 81 -14.51 -46.33 22.32
C GLY A 81 -14.03 -44.88 22.41
N GLN A 82 -14.42 -44.13 23.44
CA GLN A 82 -13.96 -42.75 23.62
C GLN A 82 -12.59 -42.69 24.34
N TYR A 83 -11.57 -42.19 23.64
CA TYR A 83 -10.24 -41.96 24.19
C TYR A 83 -10.08 -40.53 24.73
N VAL A 84 -9.56 -40.41 25.94
CA VAL A 84 -9.01 -39.17 26.48
C VAL A 84 -7.53 -39.14 26.16
N TRP A 85 -7.11 -38.12 25.43
CA TRP A 85 -5.72 -37.96 25.02
C TRP A 85 -4.93 -37.13 26.03
N GLU A 86 -3.83 -37.70 26.50
CA GLU A 86 -2.89 -37.05 27.39
C GLU A 86 -1.63 -36.66 26.60
N ARG A 87 -1.27 -35.37 26.61
CA ARG A 87 -0.02 -34.87 26.03
C ARG A 87 1.07 -34.82 27.09
N LYS A 88 2.20 -35.46 26.83
CA LYS A 88 3.43 -35.31 27.62
C LYS A 88 4.50 -34.62 26.78
N GLY A 89 4.95 -33.45 27.23
CA GLY A 89 6.13 -32.80 26.67
C GLY A 89 7.39 -33.55 27.06
N GLN A 90 8.32 -33.70 26.12
CA GLN A 90 9.60 -34.37 26.28
C GLN A 90 10.71 -33.46 25.76
N GLU A 91 11.88 -33.58 26.36
CA GLU A 91 13.08 -32.85 25.98
C GLU A 91 14.30 -33.74 26.21
N GLU A 92 15.20 -33.76 25.23
CA GLU A 92 16.49 -34.45 25.33
C GLU A 92 17.59 -33.63 24.69
N THR A 93 18.82 -33.85 25.15
CA THR A 93 20.02 -33.28 24.52
C THR A 93 20.85 -34.39 23.90
N VAL A 94 21.27 -34.17 22.65
CA VAL A 94 22.19 -35.02 21.90
C VAL A 94 23.41 -34.18 21.54
N VAL A 95 24.61 -34.71 21.76
CA VAL A 95 25.86 -34.09 21.29
C VAL A 95 26.35 -34.93 20.11
N ILE A 96 26.58 -34.28 18.97
CA ILE A 96 27.01 -34.91 17.73
C ILE A 96 28.31 -34.28 17.23
N ASP A 97 29.25 -35.12 16.79
CA ASP A 97 30.51 -34.67 16.19
C ASP A 97 30.26 -34.11 14.78
N VAL A 98 30.97 -33.04 14.43
CA VAL A 98 30.93 -32.38 13.12
C VAL A 98 32.20 -32.72 12.34
N PRO A 99 32.18 -33.78 11.50
CA PRO A 99 33.34 -34.13 10.68
C PRO A 99 33.63 -33.08 9.60
N GLY A 100 34.75 -33.21 8.89
CA GLY A 100 35.09 -32.32 7.77
C GLY A 100 34.13 -32.45 6.58
N LYS A 101 33.63 -33.66 6.34
CA LYS A 101 32.66 -34.03 5.30
C LYS A 101 31.97 -35.32 5.72
N THR A 102 30.72 -35.51 5.29
CA THR A 102 30.01 -36.80 5.37
C THR A 102 29.64 -37.29 3.97
N ASP A 103 29.91 -38.57 3.64
CA ASP A 103 29.40 -39.18 2.41
C ASP A 103 27.95 -39.69 2.56
N GLN A 104 27.57 -40.13 3.76
CA GLN A 104 26.20 -40.47 4.17
C GLN A 104 25.85 -39.75 5.48
N PRO A 105 24.57 -39.46 5.75
CA PRO A 105 24.16 -38.84 7.00
C PRO A 105 24.57 -39.67 8.22
N VAL A 106 25.13 -39.03 9.23
CA VAL A 106 25.42 -39.65 10.53
C VAL A 106 24.16 -39.60 11.37
N GLU A 107 23.63 -40.77 11.74
CA GLU A 107 22.41 -40.89 12.55
C GLU A 107 22.74 -41.20 14.02
N GLN A 108 22.12 -40.45 14.93
CA GLN A 108 22.23 -40.66 16.38
C GLN A 108 20.84 -40.70 17.01
N SER A 109 20.55 -41.77 17.77
CA SER A 109 19.26 -41.94 18.43
C SER A 109 19.03 -40.89 19.52
N VAL A 110 17.84 -40.29 19.53
CA VAL A 110 17.39 -39.41 20.62
C VAL A 110 16.98 -40.30 21.81
N PRO A 111 17.57 -40.12 23.00
CA PRO A 111 17.21 -40.91 24.18
C PRO A 111 15.71 -40.84 24.50
N ARG A 112 15.14 -41.90 25.09
CA ARG A 112 13.74 -41.93 25.59
C ARG A 112 12.65 -41.52 24.55
N SER A 113 12.99 -41.49 23.27
CA SER A 113 12.13 -41.00 22.19
C SER A 113 11.37 -42.11 21.45
N ASN A 114 11.68 -43.37 21.76
CA ASN A 114 11.11 -44.57 21.14
C ASN A 114 11.32 -44.66 19.61
N GLY A 115 12.36 -44.01 19.07
CA GLY A 115 12.70 -44.08 17.64
C GLY A 115 12.78 -42.73 16.93
N LEU A 116 12.98 -41.61 17.64
CA LEU A 116 13.43 -40.38 16.98
C LEU A 116 14.94 -40.41 16.82
N VAL A 117 15.42 -39.94 15.67
CA VAL A 117 16.84 -39.94 15.32
C VAL A 117 17.22 -38.55 14.83
N VAL A 118 18.38 -38.06 15.26
CA VAL A 118 19.03 -36.88 14.70
C VAL A 118 19.98 -37.34 13.60
N ALA A 119 19.76 -36.86 12.37
CA ALA A 119 20.61 -37.14 11.21
C ALA A 119 21.40 -35.88 10.83
N LEU A 120 22.73 -36.00 10.73
CA LEU A 120 23.66 -34.93 10.39
C LEU A 120 24.31 -35.17 9.02
N SER A 121 24.31 -34.16 8.16
CA SER A 121 25.10 -34.14 6.94
C SER A 121 26.01 -32.91 6.91
N VAL A 122 27.28 -33.10 6.57
CA VAL A 122 28.29 -32.03 6.48
C VAL A 122 28.89 -31.99 5.08
N ARG A 123 28.89 -30.80 4.48
CA ARG A 123 29.49 -30.52 3.17
C ARG A 123 30.45 -29.33 3.26
N PRO A 124 31.67 -29.41 2.71
CA PRO A 124 32.53 -28.24 2.62
C PRO A 124 31.92 -27.20 1.68
N VAL A 125 32.12 -25.91 1.98
CA VAL A 125 31.73 -24.80 1.10
C VAL A 125 32.97 -24.30 0.36
N LEU A 126 32.88 -24.12 -0.94
CA LEU A 126 33.95 -23.54 -1.75
C LEU A 126 34.01 -22.03 -1.47
N THR A 127 35.15 -21.54 -1.00
CA THR A 127 35.35 -20.15 -0.55
C THR A 127 36.16 -19.29 -1.51
N ASP A 128 36.79 -19.90 -2.53
CA ASP A 128 37.94 -19.30 -3.22
C ASP A 128 37.61 -18.11 -4.15
N ASP A 129 36.33 -17.89 -4.48
CA ASP A 129 35.89 -16.82 -5.42
C ASP A 129 34.78 -15.91 -4.85
N ILE A 130 34.49 -15.96 -3.55
CA ILE A 130 33.36 -15.23 -2.96
C ILE A 130 33.79 -13.86 -2.43
N GLU A 131 33.47 -12.79 -3.17
CA GLU A 131 33.69 -11.37 -2.79
C GLU A 131 32.86 -10.92 -1.55
N GLY A 132 32.07 -11.84 -0.96
CA GLY A 132 31.25 -11.67 0.25
C GLY A 132 31.80 -12.29 1.53
N GLY A 133 33.00 -12.88 1.51
CA GLY A 133 33.77 -13.24 2.70
C GLY A 133 33.16 -14.31 3.60
N LEU A 134 33.09 -15.56 3.13
CA LEU A 134 33.00 -16.70 4.05
C LEU A 134 34.38 -16.99 4.65
N PRO A 135 34.50 -17.24 5.97
CA PRO A 135 35.77 -17.67 6.56
C PRO A 135 36.32 -18.92 5.84
N PRO A 136 37.63 -18.98 5.53
CA PRO A 136 38.22 -20.16 4.91
C PRO A 136 37.92 -21.44 5.70
N GLY A 137 37.54 -22.50 4.99
CA GLY A 137 37.18 -23.79 5.61
C GLY A 137 35.77 -23.82 6.22
N THR A 138 34.89 -22.89 5.86
CA THR A 138 33.47 -22.93 6.22
C THR A 138 32.82 -24.24 5.75
N ARG A 139 31.97 -24.82 6.61
CA ARG A 139 31.24 -26.06 6.35
C ARG A 139 29.74 -25.82 6.45
N CYS A 140 28.97 -26.37 5.53
CA CYS A 140 27.51 -26.41 5.60
C CYS A 140 27.08 -27.67 6.35
N VAL A 141 26.34 -27.48 7.44
CA VAL A 141 25.87 -28.54 8.33
C VAL A 141 24.35 -28.58 8.30
N SER A 142 23.80 -29.70 7.85
CA SER A 142 22.36 -29.96 7.85
C SER A 142 22.01 -30.96 8.96
N VAL A 143 21.13 -30.55 9.86
CA VAL A 143 20.63 -31.36 10.99
C VAL A 143 19.15 -31.64 10.76
N PHE A 144 18.75 -32.90 10.81
CA PHE A 144 17.37 -33.33 10.67
C PHE A 144 16.93 -34.16 11.87
N LEU A 145 15.70 -33.95 12.32
CA LEU A 145 14.99 -34.84 13.23
C LEU A 145 14.11 -35.75 12.37
N VAL A 146 14.40 -37.05 12.39
CA VAL A 146 13.68 -38.05 11.60
C VAL A 146 12.89 -38.95 12.54
N ASN A 147 11.61 -39.16 12.22
CA ASN A 147 10.76 -40.08 12.97
C ASN A 147 10.88 -41.50 12.41
N ARG A 148 11.69 -42.33 13.07
CA ARG A 148 11.90 -43.76 12.82
C ARG A 148 11.08 -44.65 13.78
N ARG A 149 10.04 -44.10 14.45
CA ARG A 149 9.16 -44.89 15.33
C ARG A 149 8.40 -45.95 14.52
N THR A 150 8.04 -47.05 15.15
CA THR A 150 7.16 -48.04 14.52
C THR A 150 5.75 -47.45 14.34
N PRO A 151 5.15 -47.53 13.13
CA PRO A 151 3.77 -47.14 12.89
C PRO A 151 2.79 -47.85 13.83
N GLN A 152 1.69 -47.19 14.15
CA GLN A 152 0.63 -47.71 15.01
C GLN A 152 -0.66 -47.88 14.21
N PRO A 153 -1.61 -48.72 14.68
CA PRO A 153 -2.95 -48.81 14.10
C PRO A 153 -3.65 -47.46 14.04
N GLU A 154 -4.59 -47.30 13.11
CA GLU A 154 -5.23 -46.03 12.78
C GLU A 154 -5.87 -45.34 14.00
N GLU A 155 -6.51 -46.10 14.89
CA GLU A 155 -7.20 -45.57 16.08
C GLU A 155 -6.27 -44.92 17.10
N VAL A 156 -4.99 -45.30 17.07
CA VAL A 156 -3.95 -44.81 17.98
C VAL A 156 -2.73 -44.30 17.22
N ARG A 157 -2.88 -43.94 15.93
CA ARG A 157 -1.78 -43.52 15.05
C ARG A 157 -0.96 -42.37 15.63
N ASP A 158 -1.63 -41.47 16.34
CA ASP A 158 -1.03 -40.29 16.98
C ASP A 158 0.00 -40.66 18.07
N GLN A 159 -0.02 -41.88 18.63
CA GLN A 159 1.01 -42.33 19.57
C GLN A 159 2.38 -42.52 18.91
N ALA A 160 2.42 -42.77 17.60
CA ALA A 160 3.67 -42.88 16.82
C ALA A 160 4.19 -41.51 16.32
N CYS A 161 3.42 -40.44 16.54
CA CYS A 161 3.76 -39.09 16.07
C CYS A 161 4.55 -38.32 17.11
N ALA A 162 5.48 -37.49 16.63
CA ALA A 162 6.13 -36.44 17.42
C ALA A 162 5.44 -35.11 17.11
N PHE A 163 4.65 -34.60 18.04
CA PHE A 163 3.92 -33.34 17.86
C PHE A 163 4.73 -32.16 18.35
N GLN A 164 4.56 -30.99 17.72
CA GLN A 164 5.26 -29.75 18.09
C GLN A 164 6.78 -29.97 18.22
N ALA A 165 7.32 -30.80 17.32
CA ALA A 165 8.72 -31.16 17.34
C ALA A 165 9.58 -29.92 17.07
N GLN A 166 10.63 -29.72 17.85
CA GLN A 166 11.55 -28.61 17.71
C GLN A 166 12.98 -29.13 17.86
N LEU A 167 13.83 -28.68 16.94
CA LEU A 167 15.28 -28.76 17.06
C LEU A 167 15.81 -27.40 17.51
N GLU A 168 16.67 -27.40 18.51
CA GLU A 168 17.49 -26.26 18.91
C GLU A 168 18.95 -26.68 18.84
N ILE A 169 19.70 -26.06 17.93
CA ILE A 169 21.07 -26.40 17.59
C ILE A 169 21.97 -25.32 18.16
N HIS A 170 22.84 -25.72 19.08
CA HIS A 170 23.79 -24.85 19.76
C HIS A 170 25.23 -25.19 19.36
N SER A 171 26.01 -24.15 19.10
CA SER A 171 27.45 -24.24 18.81
C SER A 171 28.24 -23.42 19.82
N GLU A 172 29.43 -23.90 20.20
CA GLU A 172 30.36 -23.16 21.07
C GLU A 172 31.02 -21.98 20.35
N HIS A 173 31.05 -22.00 19.01
CA HIS A 173 31.54 -20.89 18.19
C HIS A 173 30.37 -20.23 17.45
N PRO A 174 30.49 -18.95 17.06
CA PRO A 174 29.47 -18.29 16.26
C PRO A 174 29.16 -19.05 14.96
N ILE A 175 27.87 -19.21 14.70
CA ILE A 175 27.34 -19.68 13.41
C ILE A 175 27.68 -18.63 12.37
N VAL A 176 28.19 -19.08 11.23
CA VAL A 176 28.59 -18.21 10.14
C VAL A 176 27.33 -17.73 9.41
N PRO A 177 27.11 -16.41 9.28
CA PRO A 177 25.97 -15.90 8.51
C PRO A 177 26.15 -16.26 7.05
N ARG A 178 25.05 -16.63 6.38
CA ARG A 178 25.09 -16.87 4.95
C ARG A 178 25.20 -15.53 4.22
N PRO A 179 26.19 -15.37 3.32
CA PRO A 179 26.25 -14.20 2.47
C PRO A 179 25.15 -14.26 1.40
N ASP A 180 24.54 -13.12 1.08
CA ASP A 180 23.71 -12.98 -0.10
C ASP A 180 24.58 -12.80 -1.34
N LEU A 181 25.04 -13.91 -1.90
CA LEU A 181 25.93 -13.93 -3.07
C LEU A 181 25.26 -13.36 -4.32
N ARG A 182 23.93 -13.48 -4.44
CA ARG A 182 23.21 -13.04 -5.64
C ARG A 182 23.25 -11.52 -5.74
N SER A 183 23.06 -10.83 -4.63
CA SER A 183 23.00 -9.37 -4.59
C SER A 183 24.38 -8.73 -4.76
N LEU A 184 25.45 -9.37 -4.25
CA LEU A 184 26.83 -8.88 -4.38
C LEU A 184 27.34 -8.86 -5.83
N GLU A 185 26.95 -9.85 -6.64
CA GLU A 185 27.35 -9.92 -8.05
C GLU A 185 26.41 -9.15 -8.99
N SER A 186 25.24 -8.74 -8.50
CA SER A 186 24.21 -8.13 -9.32
C SER A 186 24.60 -6.76 -9.87
N ASN A 187 24.18 -6.52 -11.12
CA ASN A 187 24.20 -5.20 -11.74
C ASN A 187 22.82 -4.51 -11.68
N ASP A 188 21.80 -5.16 -11.12
CA ASP A 188 20.49 -4.55 -10.87
C ASP A 188 20.62 -3.52 -9.74
N TRP A 189 20.18 -2.29 -10.02
CA TRP A 189 20.33 -1.17 -9.08
C TRP A 189 19.59 -1.41 -7.76
N ASP A 190 18.40 -2.01 -7.79
CA ASP A 190 17.62 -2.23 -6.58
C ASP A 190 18.27 -3.31 -5.70
N GLU A 191 18.84 -4.36 -6.30
CA GLU A 191 19.57 -5.40 -5.59
C GLU A 191 20.85 -4.86 -4.93
N ARG A 192 21.55 -3.93 -5.59
CA ARG A 192 22.71 -3.23 -5.01
C ARG A 192 22.32 -2.36 -3.81
N VAL A 193 21.19 -1.65 -3.90
CA VAL A 193 20.68 -0.82 -2.79
C VAL A 193 20.24 -1.72 -1.63
N ALA A 194 19.56 -2.84 -1.91
CA ALA A 194 19.16 -3.81 -0.91
C ALA A 194 20.37 -4.44 -0.20
N ASP A 195 21.41 -4.85 -0.94
CA ASP A 195 22.65 -5.38 -0.35
C ASP A 195 23.31 -4.37 0.61
N LEU A 196 23.32 -3.08 0.26
CA LEU A 196 23.83 -2.02 1.13
C LEU A 196 22.95 -1.84 2.38
N GLN A 197 21.63 -1.72 2.21
CA GLN A 197 20.68 -1.38 3.27
C GLN A 197 20.36 -2.54 4.23
N TYR A 198 20.57 -3.78 3.79
CA TYR A 198 20.34 -4.99 4.56
C TYR A 198 21.64 -5.75 4.86
N HIS A 199 22.80 -5.10 4.76
CA HIS A 199 24.09 -5.73 5.05
C HIS A 199 24.25 -6.21 6.50
N ASP A 200 23.45 -5.66 7.42
CA ASP A 200 23.36 -6.02 8.84
C ASP A 200 22.28 -7.09 9.12
N ALA A 201 21.49 -7.49 8.11
CA ALA A 201 20.45 -8.50 8.24
C ALA A 201 20.99 -9.87 7.87
N PHE A 202 21.37 -10.65 8.89
CA PHE A 202 22.03 -11.93 8.69
C PHE A 202 21.06 -13.11 8.59
N GLU A 203 21.28 -13.99 7.62
CA GLU A 203 20.60 -15.29 7.52
C GLU A 203 21.52 -16.40 8.11
N PHE A 204 21.26 -16.86 9.32
CA PHE A 204 22.09 -17.90 9.97
C PHE A 204 21.70 -19.34 9.62
N ALA A 205 20.45 -19.57 9.21
CA ALA A 205 19.97 -20.92 8.92
C ALA A 205 18.80 -20.96 7.94
N VAL A 206 18.67 -22.10 7.24
CA VAL A 206 17.51 -22.46 6.42
C VAL A 206 16.82 -23.66 7.03
N GLY A 207 15.52 -23.51 7.28
CA GLY A 207 14.66 -24.60 7.69
C GLY A 207 14.25 -25.52 6.53
N HIS A 208 14.08 -26.81 6.84
CA HIS A 208 13.60 -27.86 5.94
C HIS A 208 12.30 -28.43 6.50
N SER A 209 11.21 -28.29 5.75
CA SER A 209 9.84 -28.63 6.21
C SER A 209 9.36 -27.85 7.44
N VAL A 210 10.07 -26.80 7.85
CA VAL A 210 9.79 -25.93 9.00
C VAL A 210 10.57 -24.63 8.80
N ALA A 211 10.18 -23.52 9.43
CA ALA A 211 11.00 -22.31 9.45
C ALA A 211 12.10 -22.40 10.51
N THR A 212 13.01 -21.43 10.54
CA THR A 212 14.08 -21.31 11.54
C THR A 212 14.08 -19.93 12.16
N GLU A 213 14.55 -19.86 13.40
CA GLU A 213 14.76 -18.64 14.16
C GLU A 213 16.18 -18.68 14.71
N ALA A 214 16.92 -17.61 14.48
CA ALA A 214 18.26 -17.42 15.02
C ALA A 214 18.17 -16.63 16.32
N CYS A 215 18.94 -17.03 17.33
CA CYS A 215 19.11 -16.27 18.56
C CYS A 215 20.49 -15.59 18.49
N ASP A 216 20.54 -14.38 17.94
CA ASP A 216 21.70 -13.51 17.89
C ASP A 216 21.85 -12.65 19.17
N ASP A 217 23.09 -12.29 19.50
CA ASP A 217 23.43 -11.36 20.57
C ASP A 217 23.39 -9.89 20.08
N GLU A 218 23.63 -8.93 20.98
CA GLU A 218 23.66 -7.50 20.64
C GLU A 218 24.75 -7.15 19.60
N ASP A 219 25.78 -8.00 19.45
CA ASP A 219 26.84 -7.85 18.46
C ASP A 219 26.51 -8.57 17.12
N GLY A 220 25.28 -9.07 16.96
CA GLY A 220 24.82 -9.77 15.76
C GLY A 220 25.42 -11.17 15.58
N ARG A 221 25.97 -11.79 16.64
CA ARG A 221 26.53 -13.14 16.60
C ARG A 221 25.51 -14.17 17.06
N CYS A 222 25.28 -15.19 16.23
CA CYS A 222 24.36 -16.27 16.56
C CYS A 222 25.11 -17.52 17.05
N TYR A 223 24.76 -18.05 18.22
CA TYR A 223 25.27 -19.33 18.72
C TYR A 223 24.22 -20.44 18.71
N THR A 224 22.95 -20.06 18.58
CA THR A 224 21.82 -20.98 18.71
C THR A 224 20.79 -20.69 17.62
N VAL A 225 20.40 -21.73 16.89
CA VAL A 225 19.30 -21.70 15.92
C VAL A 225 18.25 -22.71 16.35
N ARG A 226 16.97 -22.35 16.26
CA ARG A 226 15.85 -23.26 16.52
C ARG A 226 14.89 -23.35 15.34
N THR A 227 14.29 -24.50 15.14
CA THR A 227 13.17 -24.66 14.19
C THR A 227 11.90 -24.05 14.77
N CYS A 228 11.12 -23.36 13.94
CA CYS A 228 9.91 -22.65 14.33
C CYS A 228 8.74 -22.96 13.39
N TRP A 229 7.62 -23.42 13.94
CA TRP A 229 6.38 -23.70 13.18
C TRP A 229 5.53 -22.45 12.93
N LEU A 230 5.68 -21.45 13.79
CA LEU A 230 4.95 -20.19 13.74
C LEU A 230 5.96 -19.02 13.72
N PRO A 231 6.77 -18.87 12.65
CA PRO A 231 7.74 -17.79 12.58
C PRO A 231 7.03 -16.45 12.69
N SER A 232 7.58 -15.56 13.51
CA SER A 232 7.11 -14.21 13.72
C SER A 232 8.13 -13.20 13.22
N ALA A 233 7.65 -12.12 12.62
CA ALA A 233 8.47 -10.97 12.27
C ALA A 233 7.71 -9.68 12.60
N GLU A 234 8.37 -8.76 13.30
CA GLU A 234 7.84 -7.43 13.54
C GLU A 234 8.33 -6.50 12.44
N VAL A 235 7.39 -5.87 11.74
CA VAL A 235 7.70 -4.83 10.74
C VAL A 235 7.51 -3.49 11.41
N GLU A 236 8.63 -2.81 11.63
CA GLU A 236 8.73 -1.51 12.28
C GLU A 236 7.95 -0.43 11.50
N HIS A 237 7.48 0.58 12.24
CA HIS A 237 6.71 1.68 11.65
C HIS A 237 7.63 2.78 11.15
N VAL A 238 7.52 3.14 9.87
CA VAL A 238 8.24 4.26 9.26
C VAL A 238 7.41 5.53 9.38
N ALA A 239 7.94 6.54 10.08
CA ALA A 239 7.29 7.82 10.31
C ALA A 239 8.06 8.99 9.68
N PRO A 240 7.39 10.11 9.36
CA PRO A 240 8.09 11.35 9.02
C PRO A 240 8.88 11.88 10.22
N GLN A 241 10.12 12.30 9.99
CA GLN A 241 10.97 12.92 11.02
C GLN A 241 10.72 14.42 11.11
N ASP A 242 10.70 14.99 12.32
CA ASP A 242 10.66 16.44 12.53
C ASP A 242 12.05 17.06 12.29
N ILE A 243 12.10 18.17 11.54
CA ILE A 243 13.36 18.87 11.23
C ILE A 243 13.43 20.15 12.05
N ALA A 244 14.46 20.25 12.90
CA ALA A 244 14.65 21.39 13.77
C ALA A 244 14.82 22.70 12.97
N GLY A 245 14.19 23.78 13.44
CA GLY A 245 14.32 25.11 12.84
C GLY A 245 13.60 25.28 11.50
N VAL A 246 12.72 24.36 11.12
CA VAL A 246 11.86 24.48 9.93
C VAL A 246 10.43 24.82 10.35
N GLU A 247 9.85 25.84 9.71
CA GLU A 247 8.42 26.14 9.88
C GLU A 247 7.57 25.21 9.01
N LEU A 248 6.67 24.46 9.66
CA LEU A 248 5.79 23.48 9.02
C LEU A 248 4.31 23.88 9.12
N SER A 249 3.97 24.91 9.91
CA SER A 249 2.61 25.42 10.01
C SER A 249 2.16 26.02 8.68
N MET A 250 1.11 25.46 8.10
CA MET A 250 0.54 25.97 6.85
C MET A 250 0.08 27.43 7.01
N ASP A 251 -0.46 27.80 8.18
CA ASP A 251 -0.88 29.18 8.45
C ASP A 251 0.31 30.13 8.58
N ALA A 252 1.41 29.72 9.20
CA ALA A 252 2.61 30.55 9.31
C ALA A 252 3.25 30.79 7.94
N LEU A 253 3.27 29.76 7.08
CA LEU A 253 3.76 29.86 5.70
C LEU A 253 2.82 30.69 4.81
N ALA A 254 1.52 30.70 5.09
CA ALA A 254 0.56 31.58 4.41
C ALA A 254 0.76 33.07 4.75
N GLN A 255 1.44 33.37 5.87
CA GLN A 255 1.70 34.71 6.39
C GLN A 255 3.16 35.15 6.27
N LEU A 256 3.96 34.50 5.41
CA LEU A 256 5.33 34.94 5.15
C LEU A 256 5.35 36.44 4.84
N ALA A 257 6.32 37.20 5.36
CA ALA A 257 6.38 38.65 5.13
C ALA A 257 6.99 39.01 3.76
N ASP A 258 8.09 38.35 3.42
CA ASP A 258 8.83 38.50 2.17
C ASP A 258 9.70 37.24 1.90
N ALA A 259 10.58 37.33 0.90
CA ALA A 259 11.50 36.25 0.57
C ALA A 259 12.58 36.01 1.64
N ASN A 260 12.95 37.01 2.45
CA ASN A 260 13.89 36.84 3.54
C ASN A 260 13.27 36.03 4.68
N ASP A 261 12.02 36.32 5.04
CA ASP A 261 11.25 35.53 6.00
C ASP A 261 11.09 34.08 5.52
N ALA A 262 10.83 33.88 4.22
CA ALA A 262 10.78 32.54 3.61
C ALA A 262 12.11 31.78 3.76
N ARG A 263 13.24 32.44 3.46
CA ARG A 263 14.57 31.86 3.63
C ARG A 263 14.90 31.52 5.09
N GLN A 264 14.53 32.39 6.03
CA GLN A 264 14.75 32.14 7.46
C GLN A 264 13.94 30.94 7.97
N LYS A 265 12.69 30.82 7.54
CA LYS A 265 11.78 29.74 7.99
C LYS A 265 11.99 28.40 7.30
N LEU A 266 12.52 28.38 6.08
CA LEU A 266 12.68 27.18 5.27
C LEU A 266 14.15 26.77 5.04
N GLY A 267 15.12 27.67 5.22
CA GLY A 267 16.53 27.42 4.90
C GLY A 267 17.17 26.29 5.72
N SER A 268 16.65 26.03 6.91
CA SER A 268 17.08 24.90 7.75
C SER A 268 16.85 23.54 7.09
N PHE A 269 15.87 23.41 6.18
CA PHE A 269 15.68 22.18 5.38
C PHE A 269 16.97 21.79 4.66
N VAL A 270 17.56 22.75 3.93
CA VAL A 270 18.74 22.49 3.10
C VAL A 270 19.98 22.31 3.98
N THR A 271 20.10 23.12 5.03
CA THR A 271 21.27 23.10 5.91
C THR A 271 21.37 21.79 6.69
N GLU A 272 20.29 21.37 7.36
CA GLU A 272 20.28 20.12 8.11
C GLU A 272 20.35 18.90 7.18
N TYR A 273 19.72 18.96 5.99
CA TYR A 273 19.80 17.85 5.06
C TYR A 273 21.22 17.65 4.51
N ARG A 274 21.93 18.73 4.14
CA ARG A 274 23.33 18.66 3.71
C ARG A 274 24.25 18.12 4.81
N LYS A 275 24.03 18.56 6.05
CA LYS A 275 24.76 18.05 7.21
C LYS A 275 24.52 16.55 7.41
N TRP A 276 23.27 16.10 7.31
CA TRP A 276 22.93 14.67 7.37
C TRP A 276 23.62 13.89 6.24
N ILE A 277 23.63 14.40 5.00
CA ILE A 277 24.33 13.76 3.86
C ILE A 277 25.82 13.57 4.18
N ASP A 278 26.47 14.60 4.72
CA ASP A 278 27.89 14.55 5.09
C ASP A 278 28.17 13.56 6.24
N ASP A 279 27.25 13.43 7.20
CA ASP A 279 27.36 12.48 8.29
C ASP A 279 27.12 11.03 7.82
N GLN A 280 26.16 10.80 6.92
CA GLN A 280 25.94 9.49 6.32
C GLN A 280 27.13 9.04 5.45
N ARG A 281 27.81 9.97 4.77
CA ARG A 281 29.03 9.67 4.02
C ARG A 281 30.13 9.09 4.91
N LYS A 282 30.20 9.48 6.18
CA LYS A 282 31.17 8.96 7.15
C LYS A 282 30.77 7.59 7.70
N LYS A 283 29.47 7.29 7.75
CA LYS A 283 28.90 6.03 8.28
C LYS A 283 28.80 4.92 7.23
N ALA A 284 28.72 5.27 5.96
CA ALA A 284 28.57 4.31 4.88
C ALA A 284 29.69 3.25 4.88
N PRO A 285 29.36 1.96 4.64
CA PRO A 285 30.36 0.90 4.65
C PRO A 285 31.39 1.08 3.54
N ALA A 286 32.67 0.94 3.90
CA ALA A 286 33.79 1.07 2.96
C ALA A 286 34.05 -0.20 2.12
N SER A 287 33.48 -1.34 2.51
CA SER A 287 33.67 -2.65 1.88
C SER A 287 32.35 -3.45 1.88
N PRO A 288 32.08 -4.27 0.84
CA PRO A 288 32.81 -4.38 -0.43
C PRO A 288 32.77 -3.09 -1.27
N ALA A 289 33.64 -2.95 -2.26
CA ALA A 289 33.76 -1.73 -3.07
C ALA A 289 32.43 -1.31 -3.72
N LYS A 290 31.62 -2.29 -4.16
CA LYS A 290 30.28 -2.05 -4.70
C LYS A 290 29.32 -1.39 -3.70
N ARG A 291 29.38 -1.74 -2.41
CA ARG A 291 28.55 -1.10 -1.37
C ARG A 291 28.92 0.37 -1.20
N ARG A 292 30.22 0.67 -1.18
CA ARG A 292 30.72 2.05 -1.14
C ARG A 292 30.26 2.85 -2.36
N GLU A 293 30.42 2.31 -3.56
CA GLU A 293 29.95 2.97 -4.80
C GLU A 293 28.43 3.23 -4.79
N THR A 294 27.64 2.24 -4.33
CA THR A 294 26.18 2.39 -4.21
C THR A 294 25.83 3.48 -3.21
N ALA A 295 26.49 3.52 -2.05
CA ALA A 295 26.27 4.55 -1.03
C ALA A 295 26.64 5.95 -1.56
N GLU A 296 27.76 6.10 -2.27
CA GLU A 296 28.17 7.36 -2.88
C GLU A 296 27.13 7.88 -3.88
N LEU A 297 26.59 6.99 -4.73
CA LEU A 297 25.56 7.36 -5.71
C LEU A 297 24.23 7.73 -5.03
N LEU A 298 23.82 7.03 -3.98
CA LEU A 298 22.64 7.40 -3.18
C LEU A 298 22.78 8.79 -2.56
N LEU A 299 23.93 9.06 -1.94
CA LEU A 299 24.22 10.36 -1.32
C LEU A 299 24.36 11.48 -2.37
N GLN A 300 24.80 11.16 -3.59
CA GLN A 300 24.78 12.11 -4.70
C GLN A 300 23.34 12.46 -5.12
N ARG A 301 22.43 11.47 -5.20
CA ARG A 301 21.00 11.72 -5.46
C ARG A 301 20.37 12.57 -4.35
N ALA A 302 20.73 12.32 -3.08
CA ALA A 302 20.33 13.16 -1.96
C ALA A 302 20.81 14.61 -2.10
N ALA A 303 22.07 14.83 -2.52
CA ALA A 303 22.61 16.16 -2.77
C ALA A 303 21.90 16.89 -3.93
N VAL A 304 21.52 16.17 -4.99
CA VAL A 304 20.71 16.72 -6.08
C VAL A 304 19.34 17.17 -5.56
N ALA A 305 18.66 16.35 -4.74
CA ALA A 305 17.39 16.74 -4.13
C ALA A 305 17.54 17.98 -3.23
N ALA A 306 18.60 18.05 -2.41
CA ALA A 306 18.89 19.23 -1.58
C ALA A 306 19.04 20.52 -2.42
N ASN A 307 19.73 20.43 -3.56
CA ASN A 307 19.89 21.57 -4.47
C ASN A 307 18.56 21.99 -5.11
N ARG A 308 17.70 21.03 -5.48
CA ARG A 308 16.37 21.33 -6.03
C ARG A 308 15.47 22.01 -4.98
N ILE A 309 15.52 21.58 -3.72
CA ILE A 309 14.81 22.24 -2.62
C ILE A 309 15.31 23.68 -2.43
N GLU A 310 16.63 23.88 -2.42
CA GLU A 310 17.25 25.21 -2.30
C GLU A 310 16.82 26.15 -3.43
N GLN A 311 16.81 25.65 -4.67
CA GLN A 311 16.31 26.41 -5.82
C GLN A 311 14.82 26.74 -5.69
N GLY A 312 14.00 25.81 -5.21
CA GLY A 312 12.59 26.05 -4.91
C GLY A 312 12.37 27.18 -3.91
N ILE A 313 13.16 27.22 -2.84
CA ILE A 313 13.13 28.31 -1.84
C ILE A 313 13.59 29.62 -2.48
N ALA A 314 14.64 29.61 -3.30
CA ALA A 314 15.13 30.80 -3.99
C ALA A 314 14.08 31.43 -4.94
N LEU A 315 13.23 30.62 -5.58
CA LEU A 315 12.16 31.11 -6.45
C LEU A 315 11.10 31.96 -5.72
N LEU A 316 11.01 31.85 -4.39
CA LEU A 316 10.15 32.69 -3.55
C LEU A 316 10.61 34.16 -3.50
N GLU A 317 11.76 34.51 -4.09
CA GLU A 317 12.15 35.91 -4.35
C GLU A 317 11.21 36.61 -5.33
N SER A 318 10.59 35.87 -6.26
CA SER A 318 9.61 36.44 -7.17
C SER A 318 8.30 36.73 -6.44
N PRO A 319 7.78 37.99 -6.47
CA PRO A 319 6.55 38.34 -5.76
C PRO A 319 5.34 37.48 -6.15
N VAL A 320 5.21 37.14 -7.44
CA VAL A 320 4.10 36.31 -7.94
C VAL A 320 4.22 34.87 -7.42
N VAL A 321 5.43 34.33 -7.37
CA VAL A 321 5.69 32.97 -6.88
C VAL A 321 5.44 32.89 -5.37
N LEU A 322 5.93 33.87 -4.61
CA LEU A 322 5.70 33.97 -3.17
C LEU A 322 4.22 34.09 -2.83
N ASP A 323 3.49 34.91 -3.58
CA ASP A 323 2.05 35.10 -3.39
C ASP A 323 1.26 33.83 -3.72
N ALA A 324 1.59 33.15 -4.83
CA ALA A 324 1.02 31.84 -5.14
C ALA A 324 1.34 30.81 -4.03
N PHE A 325 2.55 30.81 -3.49
CA PHE A 325 2.96 29.93 -2.39
C PHE A 325 2.19 30.21 -1.09
N ARG A 326 2.01 31.48 -0.71
CA ARG A 326 1.22 31.88 0.47
C ARG A 326 -0.23 31.42 0.36
N ILE A 327 -0.85 31.65 -0.80
CA ILE A 327 -2.25 31.28 -1.02
C ILE A 327 -2.41 29.77 -1.11
N ALA A 328 -1.47 29.05 -1.73
CA ALA A 328 -1.47 27.59 -1.73
C ALA A 328 -1.43 27.04 -0.30
N ASN A 329 -0.58 27.57 0.57
CA ASN A 329 -0.52 27.19 1.98
C ASN A 329 -1.84 27.50 2.72
N ARG A 330 -2.45 28.67 2.49
CA ARG A 330 -3.76 29.02 3.06
C ARG A 330 -4.86 28.05 2.64
N VAL A 331 -4.93 27.75 1.34
CA VAL A 331 -5.90 26.83 0.75
C VAL A 331 -5.72 25.42 1.32
N MET A 332 -4.47 24.94 1.42
CA MET A 332 -4.15 23.64 2.02
C MET A 332 -4.54 23.61 3.50
N ALA A 333 -4.29 24.68 4.25
CA ALA A 333 -4.69 24.80 5.65
C ALA A 333 -6.22 24.70 5.82
N VAL A 334 -6.98 25.44 5.01
CA VAL A 334 -8.45 25.42 5.03
C VAL A 334 -8.98 24.03 4.65
N SER A 335 -8.42 23.43 3.60
CA SER A 335 -8.81 22.08 3.15
C SER A 335 -8.55 21.03 4.23
N ALA A 336 -7.38 21.09 4.88
CA ALA A 336 -7.01 20.20 5.97
C ALA A 336 -7.94 20.35 7.18
N ARG A 337 -8.24 21.59 7.61
CA ARG A 337 -9.19 21.87 8.71
C ARG A 337 -10.57 21.28 8.44
N ARG A 338 -11.10 21.48 7.24
CA ARG A 338 -12.43 20.96 6.87
C ARG A 338 -12.45 19.45 6.93
N ARG A 339 -11.46 18.80 6.32
CA ARG A 339 -11.39 17.33 6.29
C ARG A 339 -11.17 16.73 7.68
N LEU A 340 -10.17 17.22 8.42
CA LEU A 340 -9.84 16.69 9.74
C LEU A 340 -10.96 16.97 10.74
N GLY A 341 -11.66 18.10 10.64
CA GLY A 341 -12.79 18.41 11.53
C GLY A 341 -13.96 17.46 11.32
N VAL A 342 -14.23 17.07 10.07
CA VAL A 342 -15.24 16.04 9.76
C VAL A 342 -14.80 14.66 10.28
N ILE A 343 -13.54 14.26 10.05
CA ILE A 343 -13.02 12.95 10.47
C ILE A 343 -12.98 12.82 12.00
N GLN A 344 -12.57 13.87 12.70
CA GLN A 344 -12.41 13.87 14.16
C GLN A 344 -13.70 14.27 14.90
N GLY A 345 -14.74 14.72 14.19
CA GLY A 345 -15.96 15.24 14.81
C GLY A 345 -15.73 16.52 15.63
N THR A 346 -14.68 17.28 15.32
CA THR A 346 -14.28 18.50 16.03
C THR A 346 -14.52 19.74 15.19
N ASP A 347 -14.54 20.91 15.84
CA ASP A 347 -14.65 22.18 15.12
C ASP A 347 -13.43 22.37 14.20
N PRO A 348 -13.61 22.54 12.87
CA PRO A 348 -12.52 22.84 11.94
C PRO A 348 -11.60 23.98 12.39
N ALA A 349 -12.10 24.97 13.15
CA ALA A 349 -11.29 26.09 13.63
C ALA A 349 -10.24 25.68 14.68
N SER A 350 -10.47 24.58 15.41
CA SER A 350 -9.54 24.07 16.44
C SER A 350 -8.33 23.35 15.84
N ILE A 351 -8.38 22.98 14.57
CA ILE A 351 -7.33 22.22 13.89
C ILE A 351 -6.22 23.16 13.43
N GLN A 352 -5.00 22.80 13.81
CA GLN A 352 -3.76 23.46 13.38
C GLN A 352 -3.05 22.59 12.34
N PRO A 353 -3.27 22.86 11.05
CA PRO A 353 -2.70 22.05 9.98
C PRO A 353 -1.20 22.32 9.82
N LYS A 354 -0.41 21.24 9.83
CA LYS A 354 1.04 21.26 9.59
C LYS A 354 1.39 20.35 8.42
N TRP A 355 2.40 20.73 7.66
CA TRP A 355 3.06 19.85 6.72
C TRP A 355 3.87 18.79 7.46
N ARG A 356 3.92 17.58 6.91
CA ARG A 356 5.02 16.66 7.20
C ARG A 356 6.25 17.13 6.41
N PRO A 357 7.47 17.07 6.95
CA PRO A 357 8.64 17.65 6.30
C PRO A 357 8.86 17.19 4.85
N PHE A 358 8.70 15.89 4.57
CA PHE A 358 8.82 15.37 3.21
C PHE A 358 7.79 15.97 2.24
N GLN A 359 6.58 16.33 2.70
CA GLN A 359 5.53 16.89 1.84
C GLN A 359 5.92 18.29 1.36
N LEU A 360 6.41 19.11 2.28
CA LEU A 360 6.83 20.48 1.97
C LEU A 360 8.12 20.49 1.15
N ALA A 361 9.08 19.63 1.48
CA ALA A 361 10.28 19.44 0.67
C ALA A 361 9.96 18.99 -0.76
N PHE A 362 9.02 18.05 -0.92
CA PHE A 362 8.54 17.60 -2.23
C PHE A 362 7.87 18.71 -3.04
N LEU A 363 7.07 19.57 -2.39
CA LEU A 363 6.51 20.74 -3.04
C LEU A 363 7.62 21.70 -3.50
N LEU A 364 8.57 22.03 -2.62
CA LEU A 364 9.66 22.96 -2.89
C LEU A 364 10.56 22.49 -4.04
N MET A 365 10.99 21.23 -4.03
CA MET A 365 11.88 20.70 -5.07
C MET A 365 11.26 20.67 -6.47
N ASN A 366 9.93 20.67 -6.57
CA ASN A 366 9.21 20.66 -7.84
C ASN A 366 8.88 22.07 -8.37
N LEU A 367 9.05 23.13 -7.55
CA LEU A 367 8.75 24.50 -7.99
C LEU A 367 9.53 24.93 -9.24
N PRO A 368 10.83 24.61 -9.43
CA PRO A 368 11.56 25.00 -10.63
C PRO A 368 10.91 24.52 -11.93
N GLY A 369 10.49 23.25 -12.01
CA GLY A 369 9.81 22.70 -13.18
C GLY A 369 8.42 23.29 -13.44
N ILE A 370 7.76 23.84 -12.41
CA ILE A 370 6.45 24.49 -12.54
C ILE A 370 6.57 25.97 -12.91
N VAL A 371 7.40 26.73 -12.20
CA VAL A 371 7.57 28.18 -12.38
C VAL A 371 8.23 28.50 -13.72
N HIS A 372 9.16 27.65 -14.17
CA HIS A 372 9.87 27.82 -15.43
C HIS A 372 9.60 26.64 -16.36
N PRO A 373 8.58 26.73 -17.25
CA PRO A 373 8.22 25.64 -18.16
C PRO A 373 9.34 25.18 -19.12
N GLN A 374 10.37 26.00 -19.32
CA GLN A 374 11.55 25.65 -20.12
C GLN A 374 12.71 25.08 -19.27
N SER A 375 12.52 24.86 -17.97
CA SER A 375 13.53 24.24 -17.12
C SER A 375 13.70 22.76 -17.46
N ASP A 376 14.94 22.27 -17.40
CA ASP A 376 15.24 20.84 -17.55
C ASP A 376 14.64 20.01 -16.41
N ASP A 377 14.41 20.64 -15.24
CA ASP A 377 13.69 20.03 -14.10
C ASP A 377 12.29 19.53 -14.50
N ARG A 378 11.67 20.16 -15.51
CA ARG A 378 10.34 19.77 -15.98
C ARG A 378 10.32 18.40 -16.67
N GLU A 379 11.45 17.95 -17.22
CA GLU A 379 11.60 16.65 -17.87
C GLU A 379 11.81 15.50 -16.86
N VAL A 380 12.13 15.82 -15.60
CA VAL A 380 12.30 14.83 -14.52
C VAL A 380 10.94 14.32 -14.08
N VAL A 381 10.78 12.99 -14.03
CA VAL A 381 9.63 12.34 -13.39
C VAL A 381 9.93 12.16 -11.91
N ASP A 382 9.20 12.86 -11.05
CA ASP A 382 9.38 12.78 -9.61
C ASP A 382 8.47 11.71 -9.01
N LEU A 383 9.07 10.63 -8.49
CA LEU A 383 8.40 9.51 -7.85
C LEU A 383 8.41 9.70 -6.33
N LEU A 384 7.25 10.05 -5.77
CA LEU A 384 7.03 10.14 -4.34
C LEU A 384 6.86 8.74 -3.73
N PHE A 385 7.88 8.31 -2.99
CA PHE A 385 7.94 7.03 -2.31
C PHE A 385 7.88 7.22 -0.79
N PHE A 386 6.76 6.81 -0.20
CA PHE A 386 6.55 6.81 1.24
C PHE A 386 5.53 5.71 1.58
N PRO A 387 5.58 5.10 2.77
CA PRO A 387 4.57 4.13 3.21
C PRO A 387 3.11 4.56 2.99
N THR A 388 2.20 3.59 2.90
CA THR A 388 0.75 3.84 2.90
C THR A 388 0.34 4.57 4.18
N GLY A 389 -0.60 5.51 4.09
CA GLY A 389 -0.95 6.37 5.22
C GLY A 389 0.08 7.47 5.56
N GLY A 390 1.22 7.50 4.84
CA GLY A 390 2.29 8.48 5.01
C GLY A 390 1.94 9.93 4.67
N GLY A 391 0.79 10.21 4.06
CA GLY A 391 0.38 11.55 3.65
C GLY A 391 0.95 12.00 2.30
N LYS A 392 1.23 11.06 1.38
CA LYS A 392 1.73 11.35 0.02
C LYS A 392 0.82 12.34 -0.74
N THR A 393 -0.48 12.19 -0.55
CA THR A 393 -1.48 12.98 -1.26
C THR A 393 -1.45 14.46 -0.94
N GLU A 394 -1.23 14.86 0.31
CA GLU A 394 -1.09 16.26 0.67
C GLU A 394 0.06 16.93 -0.10
N ALA A 395 1.16 16.21 -0.36
CA ALA A 395 2.31 16.73 -1.08
C ALA A 395 1.95 17.11 -2.54
N TYR A 396 1.38 16.17 -3.31
CA TYR A 396 1.02 16.45 -4.70
C TYR A 396 -0.22 17.35 -4.84
N LEU A 397 -1.14 17.35 -3.87
CA LEU A 397 -2.26 18.30 -3.83
C LEU A 397 -1.77 19.73 -3.53
N GLY A 398 -0.77 19.89 -2.66
CA GLY A 398 -0.11 21.18 -2.44
C GLY A 398 0.54 21.73 -3.71
N LEU A 399 1.26 20.87 -4.44
CA LEU A 399 1.85 21.23 -5.73
C LEU A 399 0.79 21.58 -6.78
N ALA A 400 -0.32 20.82 -6.84
CA ALA A 400 -1.45 21.13 -7.71
C ALA A 400 -2.08 22.48 -7.38
N ALA A 401 -2.32 22.78 -6.10
CA ALA A 401 -2.86 24.07 -5.65
C ALA A 401 -1.95 25.23 -6.05
N PHE A 402 -0.66 25.11 -5.79
CA PHE A 402 0.34 26.11 -6.21
C PHE A 402 0.30 26.35 -7.73
N THR A 403 0.27 25.27 -8.52
CA THR A 403 0.26 25.34 -9.99
C THR A 403 -0.98 26.02 -10.53
N LEU A 404 -2.15 25.67 -10.00
CA LEU A 404 -3.43 26.27 -10.39
C LEU A 404 -3.46 27.78 -10.10
N LEU A 405 -3.00 28.18 -8.92
CA LEU A 405 -2.92 29.58 -8.52
C LEU A 405 -1.91 30.35 -9.39
N LEU A 406 -0.72 29.80 -9.59
CA LEU A 406 0.33 30.41 -10.41
C LEU A 406 -0.15 30.60 -11.86
N ARG A 407 -0.84 29.62 -12.44
CA ARG A 407 -1.40 29.70 -13.79
C ARG A 407 -2.40 30.85 -13.95
N ARG A 408 -3.28 31.06 -12.96
CA ARG A 408 -4.21 32.21 -12.96
C ARG A 408 -3.47 33.54 -12.91
N MET A 409 -2.45 33.65 -12.05
CA MET A 409 -1.69 34.89 -11.87
C MET A 409 -0.81 35.22 -13.08
N GLN A 410 -0.21 34.22 -13.73
CA GLN A 410 0.67 34.41 -14.89
C GLN A 410 -0.09 34.62 -16.21
N ASN A 411 -1.34 34.17 -16.31
CA ASN A 411 -2.13 34.27 -17.54
C ASN A 411 -3.50 34.95 -17.29
N PRO A 412 -3.56 36.24 -16.93
CA PRO A 412 -4.80 36.90 -16.53
C PRO A 412 -5.94 36.74 -17.55
N GLY A 413 -7.16 36.57 -17.03
CA GLY A 413 -8.37 36.41 -17.85
C GLY A 413 -8.65 34.97 -18.26
N ILE A 414 -9.46 34.80 -19.32
CA ILE A 414 -9.99 33.49 -19.74
C ILE A 414 -8.90 32.53 -20.23
N ALA A 415 -7.74 33.04 -20.68
CA ALA A 415 -6.63 32.24 -21.16
C ALA A 415 -5.99 31.35 -20.06
N SER A 416 -6.18 31.68 -18.78
CA SER A 416 -5.74 30.83 -17.66
C SER A 416 -6.62 29.60 -17.44
N ALA A 417 -7.83 29.55 -18.02
CA ALA A 417 -8.76 28.45 -17.85
C ALA A 417 -8.29 27.17 -18.57
N GLY A 418 -9.09 26.11 -18.47
CA GLY A 418 -8.80 24.81 -19.03
C GLY A 418 -8.12 23.88 -18.03
N LEU A 419 -7.91 22.63 -18.46
CA LEU A 419 -7.28 21.60 -17.65
C LEU A 419 -5.80 21.94 -17.40
N SER A 420 -5.41 21.91 -16.13
CA SER A 420 -4.03 22.15 -15.68
C SER A 420 -3.47 20.93 -14.95
N VAL A 421 -4.30 20.22 -14.18
CA VAL A 421 -3.88 19.03 -13.42
C VAL A 421 -4.69 17.82 -13.87
N LEU A 422 -4.02 16.81 -14.44
CA LEU A 422 -4.60 15.52 -14.79
C LEU A 422 -4.13 14.44 -13.81
N MET A 423 -5.02 13.96 -12.94
CA MET A 423 -4.74 12.88 -12.00
C MET A 423 -5.31 11.56 -12.50
N ARG A 424 -4.49 10.51 -12.51
CA ARG A 424 -4.80 9.22 -13.12
C ARG A 424 -4.90 8.10 -12.10
N TYR A 425 -5.86 7.20 -12.33
CA TYR A 425 -6.05 5.99 -11.53
C TYR A 425 -6.23 4.74 -12.40
N THR A 426 -5.78 3.61 -11.86
CA THR A 426 -5.95 2.27 -12.43
C THR A 426 -7.22 1.57 -11.95
N LEU A 427 -7.58 1.72 -10.67
CA LEU A 427 -8.66 0.98 -10.03
C LEU A 427 -9.78 1.88 -9.52
N ARG A 428 -11.02 1.42 -9.74
CA ARG A 428 -12.27 2.13 -9.44
C ARG A 428 -12.48 2.49 -7.96
N LEU A 429 -11.87 1.73 -7.04
CA LEU A 429 -12.15 1.79 -5.60
C LEU A 429 -11.39 2.93 -4.89
N LEU A 430 -10.18 3.25 -5.37
CA LEU A 430 -9.34 4.33 -4.84
C LEU A 430 -9.78 5.71 -5.35
N THR A 431 -10.48 5.76 -6.48
CA THR A 431 -10.88 7.02 -7.13
C THR A 431 -11.79 7.89 -6.26
N LEU A 432 -12.61 7.29 -5.38
CA LEU A 432 -13.62 8.02 -4.60
C LEU A 432 -13.05 8.78 -3.40
N ASP A 433 -12.20 8.11 -2.61
CA ASP A 433 -11.55 8.73 -1.46
C ASP A 433 -10.66 9.90 -1.92
N GLN A 434 -10.02 9.73 -3.06
CA GLN A 434 -9.15 10.76 -3.64
C GLN A 434 -9.95 11.89 -4.28
N LEU A 435 -11.12 11.59 -4.88
CA LEU A 435 -12.08 12.60 -5.33
C LEU A 435 -12.55 13.47 -4.17
N GLY A 436 -12.92 12.88 -3.03
CA GLY A 436 -13.35 13.64 -1.85
C GLY A 436 -12.28 14.66 -1.43
N ARG A 437 -11.02 14.23 -1.34
CA ARG A 437 -9.88 15.08 -0.92
C ARG A 437 -9.57 16.18 -1.93
N ALA A 438 -9.51 15.84 -3.21
CA ALA A 438 -9.27 16.82 -4.27
C ALA A 438 -10.45 17.80 -4.40
N ALA A 439 -11.69 17.35 -4.20
CA ALA A 439 -12.87 18.21 -4.20
C ALA A 439 -12.85 19.19 -3.03
N THR A 440 -12.43 18.79 -1.82
CA THR A 440 -12.26 19.73 -0.69
C THR A 440 -11.22 20.81 -1.02
N LEU A 441 -10.11 20.44 -1.68
CA LEU A 441 -9.10 21.40 -2.13
C LEU A 441 -9.68 22.40 -3.14
N ILE A 442 -10.40 21.91 -4.14
CA ILE A 442 -10.96 22.73 -5.22
C ILE A 442 -12.07 23.64 -4.68
N CYS A 443 -12.83 23.18 -3.68
CA CYS A 443 -13.74 24.03 -2.92
C CYS A 443 -13.00 25.20 -2.25
N ALA A 444 -11.86 24.94 -1.59
CA ALA A 444 -11.06 26.00 -0.98
C ALA A 444 -10.51 26.99 -2.02
N LEU A 445 -10.01 26.50 -3.16
CA LEU A 445 -9.55 27.34 -4.28
C LEU A 445 -10.66 28.21 -4.86
N GLU A 446 -11.86 27.65 -5.05
CA GLU A 446 -13.01 28.39 -5.59
C GLU A 446 -13.47 29.49 -4.63
N LEU A 447 -13.43 29.25 -3.31
CA LEU A 447 -13.73 30.30 -2.33
C LEU A 447 -12.69 31.42 -2.33
N GLU A 448 -11.39 31.12 -2.46
CA GLU A 448 -10.37 32.16 -2.64
C GLU A 448 -10.59 32.94 -3.95
N ARG A 449 -10.99 32.26 -5.04
CA ARG A 449 -11.34 32.93 -6.31
C ARG A 449 -12.55 33.84 -6.18
N GLN A 450 -13.59 33.41 -5.46
CA GLN A 450 -14.79 34.22 -5.22
C GLN A 450 -14.47 35.48 -4.40
N ASN A 451 -13.50 35.40 -3.48
CA ASN A 451 -13.04 36.54 -2.70
C ASN A 451 -12.21 37.54 -3.53
N ASP A 452 -11.48 37.09 -4.56
CA ASP A 452 -10.66 37.93 -5.41
C ASP A 452 -10.76 37.54 -6.91
N VAL A 453 -11.92 37.85 -7.49
CA VAL A 453 -12.22 37.55 -8.91
C VAL A 453 -11.31 38.34 -9.86
N ALA A 454 -10.84 39.52 -9.44
CA ALA A 454 -9.97 40.35 -10.25
C ALA A 454 -8.60 39.67 -10.47
N LYS A 455 -8.06 39.05 -9.42
CA LYS A 455 -6.78 38.35 -9.46
C LYS A 455 -6.86 36.97 -10.13
N PHE A 456 -7.89 36.20 -9.82
CA PHE A 456 -7.97 34.80 -10.27
C PHE A 456 -8.83 34.57 -11.51
N GLY A 457 -9.53 35.62 -11.98
CA GLY A 457 -10.40 35.56 -13.13
C GLY A 457 -11.82 35.07 -12.81
N THR A 458 -12.68 35.18 -13.83
CA THR A 458 -14.12 34.90 -13.72
C THR A 458 -14.48 33.42 -13.85
N TRP A 459 -13.63 32.62 -14.50
CA TRP A 459 -13.89 31.19 -14.70
C TRP A 459 -13.62 30.41 -13.40
N PRO A 460 -14.54 29.54 -12.94
CA PRO A 460 -14.39 28.85 -11.66
C PRO A 460 -13.22 27.86 -11.61
N PHE A 461 -12.73 27.57 -10.41
CA PHE A 461 -11.92 26.37 -10.17
C PHE A 461 -12.86 25.18 -10.00
N GLU A 462 -12.79 24.21 -10.92
CA GLU A 462 -13.66 23.03 -10.93
C GLU A 462 -12.85 21.74 -11.01
N ILE A 463 -13.43 20.67 -10.47
CA ILE A 463 -12.91 19.31 -10.55
C ILE A 463 -13.80 18.42 -11.40
N GLY A 464 -13.21 17.74 -12.38
CA GLY A 464 -13.86 16.76 -13.24
C GLY A 464 -13.63 15.33 -12.78
N LEU A 465 -14.65 14.49 -12.87
CA LEU A 465 -14.55 13.04 -12.71
C LEU A 465 -14.84 12.35 -14.06
N TRP A 466 -13.79 12.06 -14.81
CA TRP A 466 -13.85 11.47 -16.14
C TRP A 466 -13.53 9.98 -16.08
N VAL A 467 -14.55 9.17 -15.77
CA VAL A 467 -14.41 7.73 -15.48
C VAL A 467 -15.48 6.90 -16.19
N GLY A 468 -15.28 5.59 -16.30
CA GLY A 468 -16.20 4.70 -17.01
C GLY A 468 -17.68 4.82 -16.59
N LYS A 469 -18.60 4.55 -17.54
CA LYS A 469 -20.06 4.74 -17.43
C LYS A 469 -20.75 4.06 -16.22
N ALA A 470 -20.08 3.09 -15.62
CA ALA A 470 -20.54 2.40 -14.42
C ALA A 470 -20.51 3.32 -13.19
N ALA A 471 -19.57 4.26 -13.13
CA ALA A 471 -19.41 5.19 -12.00
C ALA A 471 -20.11 6.53 -12.24
N THR A 472 -20.07 7.06 -13.47
CA THR A 472 -20.68 8.36 -13.82
C THR A 472 -21.47 8.30 -15.13
N PRO A 473 -22.49 9.15 -15.31
CA PRO A 473 -23.16 9.30 -16.60
C PRO A 473 -22.22 9.91 -17.66
N ASN A 474 -22.26 9.39 -18.88
CA ASN A 474 -21.53 10.01 -20.01
C ASN A 474 -22.35 11.12 -20.70
N VAL A 475 -23.67 11.10 -20.57
CA VAL A 475 -24.58 12.03 -21.27
C VAL A 475 -25.58 12.64 -20.30
N MET A 476 -26.02 13.88 -20.56
CA MET A 476 -27.03 14.53 -19.73
C MET A 476 -28.41 13.90 -19.92
N GLY A 477 -28.77 13.61 -21.17
CA GLY A 477 -30.09 13.13 -21.59
C GLY A 477 -31.19 14.20 -21.52
N ALA A 478 -32.30 13.93 -22.18
CA ALA A 478 -33.46 14.82 -22.29
C ALA A 478 -34.79 14.08 -22.02
N LYS A 479 -35.88 14.85 -21.94
CA LYS A 479 -37.23 14.31 -21.86
C LYS A 479 -37.60 13.62 -23.17
N GLY A 480 -38.03 12.37 -23.06
CA GLY A 480 -38.32 11.50 -24.20
C GLY A 480 -37.20 10.50 -24.50
N ASP A 481 -36.01 10.69 -23.91
CA ASP A 481 -34.92 9.73 -24.03
C ASP A 481 -35.20 8.48 -23.18
N ASN A 482 -34.97 7.31 -23.78
CA ASN A 482 -35.10 6.01 -23.12
C ASN A 482 -33.76 5.50 -22.56
N ASN A 483 -32.81 6.39 -22.27
CA ASN A 483 -31.49 6.02 -21.74
C ASN A 483 -31.48 6.05 -20.19
N PRO A 484 -31.51 4.90 -19.50
CA PRO A 484 -31.50 4.84 -18.04
C PRO A 484 -30.16 5.29 -17.43
N ASP A 485 -29.08 5.30 -18.22
CA ASP A 485 -27.73 5.70 -17.78
C ASP A 485 -27.46 7.20 -17.94
N SER A 486 -28.44 7.97 -18.42
CA SER A 486 -28.32 9.43 -18.51
C SER A 486 -28.31 10.10 -17.13
N ALA A 487 -27.62 11.24 -17.02
CA ALA A 487 -27.59 12.02 -15.78
C ALA A 487 -29.00 12.39 -15.31
N ARG A 488 -29.89 12.73 -16.26
CA ARG A 488 -31.31 12.99 -16.01
C ARG A 488 -32.01 11.80 -15.38
N ALA A 489 -31.91 10.61 -15.99
CA ALA A 489 -32.61 9.42 -15.50
C ALA A 489 -32.13 9.02 -14.09
N ARG A 490 -30.81 9.00 -13.86
CA ARG A 490 -30.23 8.71 -12.54
C ARG A 490 -30.64 9.73 -11.48
N THR A 491 -30.63 11.03 -11.82
CA THR A 491 -31.04 12.10 -10.90
C THR A 491 -32.52 12.02 -10.53
N ILE A 492 -33.41 11.78 -11.49
CA ILE A 492 -34.85 11.62 -11.23
C ILE A 492 -35.11 10.38 -10.37
N ALA A 493 -34.39 9.28 -10.63
CA ALA A 493 -34.49 8.07 -9.82
C ALA A 493 -34.07 8.34 -8.36
N PHE A 494 -32.94 9.00 -8.14
CA PHE A 494 -32.48 9.39 -6.81
C PHE A 494 -33.47 10.32 -6.09
N GLN A 495 -34.07 11.28 -6.81
CA GLN A 495 -35.06 12.20 -6.24
C GLN A 495 -36.36 11.51 -5.79
N ARG A 496 -36.71 10.34 -6.34
CA ARG A 496 -37.86 9.53 -5.90
C ARG A 496 -37.64 8.81 -4.58
N GLY A 497 -36.38 8.64 -4.16
CA GLY A 497 -36.02 8.00 -2.89
C GLY A 497 -34.52 7.77 -2.76
N THR A 498 -33.96 8.04 -1.58
CA THR A 498 -32.52 7.94 -1.28
C THR A 498 -31.99 6.50 -1.17
N THR A 499 -32.85 5.49 -1.33
CA THR A 499 -32.45 4.08 -1.45
C THR A 499 -31.84 3.77 -2.82
N ASN A 500 -32.04 4.65 -3.80
CA ASN A 500 -31.43 4.54 -5.12
C ASN A 500 -30.00 5.08 -5.09
N ALA A 501 -29.16 4.54 -5.97
CA ALA A 501 -27.77 4.97 -6.10
C ALA A 501 -27.67 6.48 -6.37
N SER A 502 -26.68 7.12 -5.76
CA SER A 502 -26.38 8.53 -5.97
C SER A 502 -26.02 8.78 -7.46
N PRO A 503 -26.43 9.91 -8.08
CA PRO A 503 -26.10 10.21 -9.48
C PRO A 503 -24.59 10.35 -9.74
N ILE A 504 -23.82 10.67 -8.70
CA ILE A 504 -22.36 10.76 -8.70
C ILE A 504 -21.82 9.92 -7.54
N PRO A 505 -20.58 9.42 -7.59
CA PRO A 505 -20.08 8.51 -6.56
C PRO A 505 -19.51 9.27 -5.34
N LEU A 506 -20.32 10.19 -4.81
CA LEU A 506 -20.11 10.87 -3.53
C LEU A 506 -21.41 10.80 -2.74
N GLU A 507 -21.31 10.43 -1.46
CA GLU A 507 -22.46 10.38 -0.55
C GLU A 507 -22.55 11.60 0.36
N ASP A 508 -21.42 12.26 0.63
CA ASP A 508 -21.29 13.34 1.58
C ASP A 508 -20.69 14.58 0.92
N CYS A 509 -21.10 15.77 1.38
CA CYS A 509 -20.54 17.04 0.93
C CYS A 509 -19.04 17.12 1.27
N PRO A 510 -18.14 17.27 0.28
CA PRO A 510 -16.70 17.27 0.53
C PRO A 510 -16.21 18.51 1.29
N TRP A 511 -17.06 19.53 1.44
CA TRP A 511 -16.72 20.74 2.20
C TRP A 511 -17.07 20.65 3.68
N CYS A 512 -18.27 20.16 4.02
CA CYS A 512 -18.79 20.19 5.40
C CYS A 512 -19.20 18.82 5.97
N GLY A 513 -19.05 17.74 5.20
CA GLY A 513 -19.40 16.38 5.63
C GLY A 513 -20.90 16.09 5.72
N THR A 514 -21.78 17.03 5.34
CA THR A 514 -23.23 16.78 5.36
C THR A 514 -23.62 15.79 4.26
N LYS A 515 -24.31 14.70 4.63
CA LYS A 515 -24.84 13.69 3.71
C LYS A 515 -25.76 14.31 2.65
N PHE A 516 -25.58 13.90 1.40
CA PHE A 516 -26.45 14.31 0.31
C PHE A 516 -27.84 13.69 0.46
N SER A 517 -28.85 14.47 0.10
CA SER A 517 -30.25 14.07 0.01
C SER A 517 -30.83 14.37 -1.37
N THR A 518 -32.09 14.01 -1.60
CA THR A 518 -32.79 14.21 -2.89
C THR A 518 -32.67 15.64 -3.45
N ASN A 519 -32.59 16.65 -2.58
CA ASN A 519 -32.47 18.06 -2.98
C ASN A 519 -31.03 18.51 -3.31
N SER A 520 -30.05 17.62 -3.20
CA SER A 520 -28.63 17.94 -3.43
C SER A 520 -28.27 17.94 -4.91
N PHE A 521 -29.07 17.32 -5.77
CA PHE A 521 -28.79 17.19 -7.21
C PHE A 521 -29.84 17.96 -8.00
N ARG A 522 -29.39 18.93 -8.80
CA ARG A 522 -30.25 19.77 -9.64
C ARG A 522 -29.83 19.73 -11.11
N LEU A 523 -30.80 19.38 -11.94
CA LEU A 523 -30.71 19.44 -13.38
C LEU A 523 -30.91 20.90 -13.85
N HIS A 524 -29.90 21.46 -14.53
CA HIS A 524 -29.89 22.84 -14.97
C HIS A 524 -29.81 22.94 -16.51
N PRO A 525 -30.52 23.87 -17.18
CA PRO A 525 -31.39 24.91 -16.61
C PRO A 525 -32.75 24.38 -16.12
N ASN A 526 -33.18 23.21 -16.61
CA ASN A 526 -34.42 22.57 -16.18
C ASN A 526 -34.32 21.03 -16.29
N PRO A 527 -35.25 20.28 -15.66
CA PRO A 527 -35.23 18.81 -15.67
C PRO A 527 -35.59 18.17 -17.03
N ASP A 528 -36.19 18.91 -17.95
CA ASP A 528 -36.66 18.36 -19.23
C ASP A 528 -35.54 18.37 -20.27
N PHE A 529 -34.74 19.44 -20.33
CA PHE A 529 -33.60 19.58 -21.24
C PHE A 529 -32.36 20.10 -20.49
N PRO A 530 -31.81 19.29 -19.57
CA PRO A 530 -30.66 19.69 -18.80
C PRO A 530 -29.39 19.68 -19.64
N THR A 531 -28.53 20.67 -19.39
CA THR A 531 -27.20 20.77 -19.97
C THR A 531 -26.10 20.68 -18.91
N ASP A 532 -26.48 20.63 -17.63
CA ASP A 532 -25.57 20.56 -16.49
C ASP A 532 -26.25 19.87 -15.28
N LEU A 533 -25.46 19.17 -14.47
CA LEU A 533 -25.88 18.54 -13.22
C LEU A 533 -25.14 19.24 -12.07
N ARG A 534 -25.85 20.11 -11.35
CA ARG A 534 -25.28 20.85 -10.22
C ARG A 534 -25.49 20.11 -8.91
N VAL A 535 -24.42 20.06 -8.11
CA VAL A 535 -24.42 19.47 -6.77
C VAL A 535 -24.45 20.58 -5.73
N LEU A 536 -25.41 20.53 -4.81
CA LEU A 536 -25.64 21.54 -3.79
C LEU A 536 -25.68 20.88 -2.42
N CYS A 537 -25.05 21.51 -1.43
CA CYS A 537 -25.18 21.09 -0.05
C CYS A 537 -26.53 21.54 0.52
N VAL A 538 -27.23 20.64 1.19
CA VAL A 538 -28.51 20.92 1.87
C VAL A 538 -28.33 21.61 3.22
N ASN A 539 -27.12 21.62 3.78
CA ASN A 539 -26.80 22.36 4.99
C ASN A 539 -26.81 23.86 4.70
N ARG A 540 -27.69 24.59 5.40
CA ARG A 540 -27.88 26.05 5.25
C ARG A 540 -26.67 26.87 5.70
N HIS A 541 -25.77 26.28 6.48
CA HIS A 541 -24.53 26.92 6.94
C HIS A 541 -23.32 26.55 6.06
N CYS A 542 -23.50 25.72 5.04
CA CYS A 542 -22.44 25.39 4.09
C CYS A 542 -22.22 26.55 3.10
N ALA A 543 -20.96 26.81 2.71
CA ALA A 543 -20.64 27.79 1.69
C ALA A 543 -21.18 27.40 0.30
N PHE A 544 -21.35 26.10 0.04
CA PHE A 544 -21.81 25.55 -1.23
C PHE A 544 -23.29 25.12 -1.17
N THR A 545 -24.16 26.08 -0.90
CA THR A 545 -25.61 25.88 -0.86
C THR A 545 -26.34 26.92 -1.72
N ARG A 546 -27.64 26.71 -1.95
CA ARG A 546 -28.52 27.59 -2.75
C ARG A 546 -27.99 27.81 -4.19
N ASP A 547 -27.38 28.96 -4.46
CA ASP A 547 -26.91 29.34 -5.80
C ASP A 547 -25.40 29.10 -5.98
N ASN A 548 -24.69 28.74 -4.91
CA ASN A 548 -23.27 28.37 -4.95
C ASN A 548 -23.15 26.85 -4.97
N ALA A 549 -23.03 26.26 -6.17
CA ALA A 549 -22.87 24.82 -6.32
C ALA A 549 -21.47 24.36 -5.93
N LEU A 550 -21.35 23.12 -5.46
CA LEU A 550 -20.05 22.47 -5.34
C LEU A 550 -19.38 22.43 -6.72
N PRO A 551 -18.08 22.76 -6.82
CA PRO A 551 -17.38 22.88 -8.09
C PRO A 551 -16.98 21.51 -8.68
N ILE A 552 -17.95 20.60 -8.82
CA ILE A 552 -17.75 19.21 -9.20
C ILE A 552 -18.52 18.93 -10.50
N LEU A 553 -17.80 18.44 -11.51
CA LEU A 553 -18.34 17.99 -12.77
C LEU A 553 -18.17 16.48 -12.88
N ALA A 554 -19.29 15.75 -12.90
CA ALA A 554 -19.29 14.29 -12.91
C ALA A 554 -20.00 13.71 -14.15
N VAL A 555 -20.34 14.54 -15.13
CA VAL A 555 -20.94 14.09 -16.40
C VAL A 555 -20.03 14.52 -17.54
N ASP A 556 -19.69 13.60 -18.44
CA ASP A 556 -18.71 13.85 -19.52
C ASP A 556 -19.07 15.09 -20.36
N GLU A 557 -20.33 15.23 -20.80
CA GLU A 557 -20.78 16.38 -21.62
C GLU A 557 -20.44 17.75 -20.98
N PRO A 558 -20.83 18.05 -19.72
CA PRO A 558 -20.34 19.20 -18.99
C PRO A 558 -18.82 19.26 -18.81
N ILE A 559 -18.13 18.14 -18.59
CA ILE A 559 -16.66 18.11 -18.42
C ILE A 559 -15.96 18.61 -19.69
N TYR A 560 -16.36 18.09 -20.86
CA TYR A 560 -15.81 18.53 -22.15
C TYR A 560 -16.06 20.01 -22.41
N ARG A 561 -17.24 20.51 -22.07
CA ARG A 561 -17.62 21.91 -22.31
C ARG A 561 -16.97 22.88 -21.31
N ARG A 562 -16.95 22.56 -20.02
CA ARG A 562 -16.52 23.50 -18.97
C ARG A 562 -15.01 23.48 -18.71
N LEU A 563 -14.32 22.39 -19.09
CA LEU A 563 -12.88 22.18 -18.94
C LEU A 563 -12.41 22.43 -17.50
N PRO A 564 -12.74 21.53 -16.56
CA PRO A 564 -12.33 21.67 -15.17
C PRO A 564 -10.81 21.75 -15.07
N CYS A 565 -10.32 22.61 -14.18
CA CYS A 565 -8.89 22.85 -14.02
C CYS A 565 -8.14 21.65 -13.43
N PHE A 566 -8.86 20.79 -12.71
CA PHE A 566 -8.37 19.54 -12.13
C PHE A 566 -9.26 18.39 -12.64
N MET A 567 -8.69 17.32 -13.17
CA MET A 567 -9.46 16.16 -13.61
C MET A 567 -8.92 14.88 -12.98
N ILE A 568 -9.83 14.06 -12.48
CA ILE A 568 -9.58 12.68 -12.11
C ILE A 568 -10.05 11.79 -13.26
N ALA A 569 -9.14 11.01 -13.83
CA ALA A 569 -9.41 10.14 -14.96
C ALA A 569 -8.97 8.70 -14.71
N THR A 570 -9.71 7.76 -15.29
CA THR A 570 -9.31 6.35 -15.35
C THR A 570 -8.81 6.00 -16.75
N VAL A 571 -7.86 5.06 -16.81
CA VAL A 571 -7.18 4.66 -18.06
C VAL A 571 -8.16 4.20 -19.16
N ASP A 572 -9.28 3.58 -18.80
CA ASP A 572 -10.30 3.11 -19.74
C ASP A 572 -10.91 4.24 -20.59
N LYS A 573 -11.00 5.47 -20.05
CA LYS A 573 -11.48 6.64 -20.80
C LYS A 573 -10.50 7.12 -21.86
N PHE A 574 -9.21 6.83 -21.72
CA PHE A 574 -8.22 7.18 -22.73
C PHE A 574 -8.44 6.42 -24.04
N ALA A 575 -9.07 5.25 -24.01
CA ALA A 575 -9.49 4.55 -25.21
C ALA A 575 -10.51 5.34 -26.06
N ALA A 576 -11.21 6.33 -25.48
CA ALA A 576 -12.15 7.19 -26.20
C ALA A 576 -11.45 8.32 -26.99
N MET A 577 -10.17 8.62 -26.72
CA MET A 577 -9.45 9.75 -27.35
C MET A 577 -9.53 9.77 -28.89
N PRO A 578 -9.38 8.64 -29.62
CA PRO A 578 -9.46 8.65 -31.08
C PRO A 578 -10.87 8.90 -31.63
N TRP A 579 -11.91 8.70 -30.83
CA TRP A 579 -13.31 8.67 -31.27
C TRP A 579 -14.11 9.91 -30.82
N THR A 580 -13.67 10.58 -29.76
CA THR A 580 -14.38 11.73 -29.16
C THR A 580 -13.58 13.01 -29.37
N GLY A 581 -13.93 13.78 -30.41
CA GLY A 581 -13.18 14.99 -30.80
C GLY A 581 -13.14 16.07 -29.71
N GLU A 582 -14.13 16.10 -28.82
CA GLU A 582 -14.19 17.00 -27.67
C GLU A 582 -13.04 16.80 -26.68
N VAL A 583 -12.45 15.61 -26.63
CA VAL A 583 -11.29 15.31 -25.77
C VAL A 583 -10.09 16.19 -26.14
N GLY A 584 -9.99 16.64 -27.39
CA GLY A 584 -8.96 17.60 -27.82
C GLY A 584 -8.94 18.90 -27.00
N GLN A 585 -10.09 19.30 -26.44
CA GLN A 585 -10.22 20.53 -25.66
C GLN A 585 -9.48 20.48 -24.32
N PHE A 586 -9.32 19.29 -23.73
CA PHE A 586 -8.50 19.11 -22.52
C PHE A 586 -7.04 19.52 -22.73
N PHE A 587 -6.57 19.47 -23.98
CA PHE A 587 -5.20 19.80 -24.36
C PHE A 587 -5.09 21.21 -24.97
N GLY A 588 -6.08 22.06 -24.69
CA GLY A 588 -6.06 23.46 -25.13
C GLY A 588 -6.51 23.70 -26.57
N ARG A 589 -7.01 22.67 -27.28
CA ARG A 589 -7.56 22.79 -28.65
C ARG A 589 -8.96 23.41 -28.64
N VAL A 590 -9.03 24.66 -28.18
CA VAL A 590 -10.25 25.45 -28.05
C VAL A 590 -10.13 26.69 -28.94
N GLN A 591 -11.22 27.08 -29.60
CA GLN A 591 -11.26 28.25 -30.48
C GLN A 591 -12.18 29.35 -29.95
N ARG A 592 -13.23 28.97 -29.21
CA ARG A 592 -14.30 29.89 -28.79
C ARG A 592 -14.76 29.60 -27.38
N TYR A 593 -15.38 30.58 -26.73
CA TYR A 593 -15.99 30.43 -25.42
C TYR A 593 -17.19 31.36 -25.22
N ASP A 594 -18.07 31.00 -24.30
CA ASP A 594 -19.15 31.84 -23.77
C ASP A 594 -19.35 31.57 -22.27
N ALA A 595 -20.50 31.98 -21.72
CA ALA A 595 -20.84 31.72 -20.32
C ALA A 595 -21.13 30.23 -20.01
N ASN A 596 -21.43 29.42 -21.03
CA ASN A 596 -21.74 28.00 -20.92
C ASN A 596 -20.50 27.11 -21.02
N GLY A 597 -19.45 27.57 -21.71
CA GLY A 597 -18.14 26.94 -21.73
C GLY A 597 -17.33 27.19 -22.98
N PHE A 598 -16.52 26.21 -23.32
CA PHE A 598 -15.53 26.22 -24.38
C PHE A 598 -15.96 25.37 -25.56
N TYR A 599 -15.51 25.78 -26.74
CA TYR A 599 -15.84 25.12 -27.99
C TYR A 599 -14.60 24.91 -28.84
N GLY A 600 -14.38 23.65 -29.23
CA GLY A 600 -13.31 23.22 -30.12
C GLY A 600 -13.74 23.10 -31.59
N PRO A 601 -12.81 22.72 -32.49
CA PRO A 601 -13.07 22.61 -33.93
C PRO A 601 -14.14 21.59 -34.32
N CYS A 602 -14.38 20.58 -33.47
CA CYS A 602 -15.36 19.51 -33.70
C CYS A 602 -16.79 19.89 -33.28
N GLN A 603 -17.03 21.12 -32.82
CA GLN A 603 -18.32 21.58 -32.31
C GLN A 603 -18.87 22.76 -33.13
N PRO A 604 -20.20 23.01 -33.09
CA PRO A 604 -20.81 24.16 -33.77
C PRO A 604 -20.16 25.49 -33.36
N MET A 605 -20.09 26.43 -34.30
CA MET A 605 -19.48 27.76 -34.14
C MET A 605 -20.31 28.67 -33.22
N THR A 606 -20.26 28.40 -31.91
CA THR A 606 -20.96 29.13 -30.84
C THR A 606 -19.96 29.96 -30.01
N GLY A 607 -20.44 30.99 -29.30
CA GLY A 607 -19.62 31.83 -28.42
C GLY A 607 -18.71 32.81 -29.15
N SER A 608 -17.81 33.46 -28.40
CA SER A 608 -16.85 34.45 -28.90
C SER A 608 -15.47 33.83 -29.12
N PRO A 609 -14.66 34.31 -30.09
CA PRO A 609 -13.29 33.83 -30.26
C PRO A 609 -12.45 34.01 -28.98
N LEU A 610 -11.57 33.05 -28.69
CA LEU A 610 -10.55 33.24 -27.66
C LEU A 610 -9.53 34.31 -28.11
N PRO A 611 -8.98 35.10 -27.17
CA PRO A 611 -7.98 36.12 -27.50
C PRO A 611 -6.66 35.52 -28.01
N ASN A 612 -6.34 34.28 -27.63
CA ASN A 612 -5.20 33.51 -28.11
C ASN A 612 -5.70 32.29 -28.91
N SER A 613 -4.83 31.70 -29.73
CA SER A 613 -5.11 30.49 -30.53
C SER A 613 -5.18 29.20 -29.68
N GLY A 614 -5.92 29.22 -28.57
CA GLY A 614 -6.09 28.10 -27.66
C GLY A 614 -5.92 28.44 -26.18
N LEU A 615 -6.17 27.44 -25.34
CA LEU A 615 -5.81 27.46 -23.91
C LEU A 615 -4.47 26.73 -23.70
N CYS A 616 -3.85 26.90 -22.54
CA CYS A 616 -2.68 26.09 -22.21
C CYS A 616 -3.09 24.62 -21.98
N PRO A 617 -2.30 23.64 -22.45
CA PRO A 617 -2.50 22.23 -22.11
C PRO A 617 -2.24 21.98 -20.61
N PRO A 618 -2.43 20.74 -20.12
CA PRO A 618 -2.14 20.38 -18.73
C PRO A 618 -0.69 20.70 -18.33
N ASP A 619 -0.52 21.29 -17.16
CA ASP A 619 0.79 21.62 -16.58
C ASP A 619 1.39 20.40 -15.87
N ILE A 620 0.55 19.63 -15.17
CA ILE A 620 0.94 18.49 -14.35
C ILE A 620 0.09 17.27 -14.70
N ILE A 621 0.76 16.14 -14.80
CA ILE A 621 0.12 14.82 -14.79
C ILE A 621 0.55 14.08 -13.52
N ILE A 622 -0.44 13.63 -12.72
CA ILE A 622 -0.22 12.88 -11.49
C ILE A 622 -0.61 11.42 -11.73
N GLN A 623 0.33 10.49 -11.56
CA GLN A 623 0.05 9.06 -11.48
C GLN A 623 0.11 8.57 -10.04
N ASP A 624 -1.05 8.26 -9.46
CA ASP A 624 -1.09 7.63 -8.15
C ASP A 624 -1.07 6.10 -8.27
N GLU A 625 -0.52 5.41 -7.27
CA GLU A 625 -0.35 3.96 -7.25
C GLU A 625 0.31 3.37 -8.51
N LEU A 626 1.47 3.92 -8.88
CA LEU A 626 2.20 3.55 -10.10
C LEU A 626 2.46 2.03 -10.22
N HIS A 627 2.65 1.32 -9.11
CA HIS A 627 2.90 -0.12 -9.11
C HIS A 627 1.74 -0.95 -9.68
N LEU A 628 0.52 -0.40 -9.71
CA LEU A 628 -0.66 -1.04 -10.30
C LEU A 628 -0.62 -1.03 -11.84
N ILE A 629 0.22 -0.19 -12.47
CA ILE A 629 0.40 -0.13 -13.92
C ILE A 629 1.60 -1.00 -14.31
N SER A 630 1.42 -2.32 -14.27
CA SER A 630 2.47 -3.29 -14.60
C SER A 630 1.96 -4.39 -15.52
N GLY A 631 2.89 -5.21 -16.05
CA GLY A 631 2.55 -6.34 -16.93
C GLY A 631 1.78 -5.93 -18.19
N PRO A 632 0.76 -6.70 -18.61
CA PRO A 632 -0.04 -6.42 -19.80
C PRO A 632 -0.75 -5.06 -19.78
N LEU A 633 -1.26 -4.65 -18.60
CA LEU A 633 -1.92 -3.36 -18.44
C LEU A 633 -0.94 -2.21 -18.69
N GLY A 634 0.29 -2.33 -18.18
CA GLY A 634 1.34 -1.34 -18.41
C GLY A 634 1.69 -1.17 -19.89
N THR A 635 1.79 -2.26 -20.64
CA THR A 635 2.04 -2.21 -22.10
C THR A 635 0.96 -1.44 -22.84
N LEU A 636 -0.31 -1.68 -22.52
CA LEU A 636 -1.44 -0.99 -23.14
C LEU A 636 -1.50 0.49 -22.74
N VAL A 637 -1.25 0.79 -21.47
CA VAL A 637 -1.20 2.17 -20.96
C VAL A 637 -0.10 2.97 -21.65
N GLY A 638 1.09 2.40 -21.85
CA GLY A 638 2.22 3.07 -22.51
C GLY A 638 1.88 3.62 -23.91
N LEU A 639 0.98 2.95 -24.65
CA LEU A 639 0.49 3.44 -25.95
C LEU A 639 -0.35 4.71 -25.79
N TYR A 640 -1.28 4.73 -24.84
CA TYR A 640 -2.08 5.92 -24.56
C TYR A 640 -1.24 7.07 -24.01
N GLU A 641 -0.26 6.76 -23.17
CA GLU A 641 0.66 7.72 -22.59
C GLU A 641 1.50 8.44 -23.65
N THR A 642 1.93 7.72 -24.69
CA THR A 642 2.64 8.34 -25.81
C THR A 642 1.78 9.41 -26.50
N ALA A 643 0.50 9.11 -26.75
CA ALA A 643 -0.43 10.07 -27.34
C ALA A 643 -0.77 11.23 -26.39
N LEU A 644 -1.03 10.95 -25.12
CA LEU A 644 -1.32 11.96 -24.10
C LEU A 644 -0.16 12.94 -23.92
N ASN A 645 1.07 12.44 -23.82
CA ASN A 645 2.25 13.27 -23.68
C ASN A 645 2.38 14.21 -24.89
N GLU A 646 2.20 13.69 -26.10
CA GLU A 646 2.24 14.51 -27.33
C GLU A 646 1.16 15.58 -27.36
N LEU A 647 -0.08 15.23 -26.99
CA LEU A 647 -1.19 16.19 -26.95
C LEU A 647 -0.99 17.28 -25.89
N CYS A 648 -0.36 16.95 -24.76
CA CYS A 648 0.00 17.91 -23.72
C CYS A 648 1.18 18.82 -24.11
N CYS A 649 1.91 18.51 -25.19
CA CYS A 649 3.04 19.32 -25.59
C CYS A 649 2.62 20.64 -26.26
N ARG A 650 3.39 21.70 -26.00
CA ARG A 650 3.32 22.95 -26.75
C ARG A 650 4.69 23.44 -27.17
N ASP A 651 4.79 24.04 -28.35
CA ASP A 651 6.02 24.68 -28.80
C ASP A 651 6.08 26.13 -28.31
N VAL A 652 7.14 26.45 -27.59
CA VAL A 652 7.42 27.81 -27.11
C VAL A 652 8.86 28.16 -27.47
N ASN A 653 9.04 29.15 -28.34
CA ASN A 653 10.35 29.60 -28.83
C ASN A 653 11.21 28.46 -29.43
N GLY A 654 10.58 27.55 -30.19
CA GLY A 654 11.26 26.40 -30.80
C GLY A 654 11.62 25.27 -29.84
N ARG A 655 11.26 25.39 -28.55
CA ARG A 655 11.40 24.32 -27.55
C ARG A 655 10.04 23.69 -27.29
N LYS A 656 9.98 22.37 -27.41
CA LYS A 656 8.81 21.57 -27.04
C LYS A 656 8.73 21.47 -25.52
N ILE A 657 7.66 21.99 -24.95
CA ILE A 657 7.38 21.98 -23.51
C ILE A 657 6.42 20.83 -23.21
N ARG A 658 6.85 19.89 -22.37
CA ARG A 658 6.07 18.75 -21.87
C ARG A 658 5.36 19.07 -20.56
N PRO A 659 4.34 18.29 -20.16
CA PRO A 659 3.78 18.37 -18.81
C PRO A 659 4.80 17.86 -17.78
N LYS A 660 4.75 18.39 -16.56
CA LYS A 660 5.51 17.82 -15.43
C LYS A 660 4.80 16.54 -14.98
N ILE A 661 5.55 15.43 -14.86
CA ILE A 661 4.98 14.15 -14.40
C ILE A 661 5.36 13.93 -12.94
N ILE A 662 4.35 13.72 -12.12
CA ILE A 662 4.47 13.33 -10.72
C ILE A 662 3.92 11.91 -10.57
N ALA A 663 4.67 11.02 -9.96
CA ALA A 663 4.22 9.66 -9.65
C ALA A 663 4.23 9.43 -8.14
N SER A 664 3.36 8.54 -7.66
CA SER A 664 3.27 8.13 -6.26
C SER A 664 3.13 6.61 -6.17
N THR A 665 3.82 6.00 -5.22
CA THR A 665 3.70 4.57 -4.95
C THR A 665 4.04 4.25 -3.49
N ALA A 666 3.46 3.17 -2.96
CA ALA A 666 3.86 2.57 -1.69
C ALA A 666 4.97 1.52 -1.84
N THR A 667 5.22 1.05 -3.06
CA THR A 667 6.24 0.02 -3.36
C THR A 667 7.06 0.46 -4.56
N VAL A 668 8.38 0.35 -4.45
CA VAL A 668 9.32 0.72 -5.51
C VAL A 668 10.14 -0.51 -5.87
N ARG A 669 10.00 -0.96 -7.11
CA ARG A 669 10.93 -1.90 -7.73
C ARG A 669 11.01 -1.56 -9.20
N ARG A 670 12.23 -1.46 -9.73
CA ARG A 670 12.58 -1.15 -11.12
C ARG A 670 11.83 0.08 -11.63
N ALA A 671 11.64 1.08 -10.75
CA ALA A 671 10.84 2.27 -11.05
C ALA A 671 11.36 3.02 -12.27
N GLU A 672 12.68 3.14 -12.43
CA GLU A 672 13.29 3.80 -13.59
C GLU A 672 12.88 3.11 -14.91
N ASN A 673 12.94 1.77 -14.94
CA ASN A 673 12.55 0.99 -16.11
C ASN A 673 11.03 1.07 -16.37
N GLN A 674 10.22 0.99 -15.32
CA GLN A 674 8.76 1.10 -15.42
C GLN A 674 8.34 2.49 -15.96
N ILE A 675 8.87 3.57 -15.39
CA ILE A 675 8.59 4.95 -15.79
C ILE A 675 9.06 5.22 -17.21
N ARG A 676 10.24 4.70 -17.58
CA ARG A 676 10.74 4.81 -18.95
C ARG A 676 9.83 4.09 -19.95
N ALA A 677 9.39 2.87 -19.62
CA ALA A 677 8.48 2.10 -20.47
C ALA A 677 7.10 2.76 -20.60
N LEU A 678 6.59 3.37 -19.53
CA LEU A 678 5.25 3.98 -19.51
C LEU A 678 5.22 5.39 -20.12
N PHE A 679 6.12 6.27 -19.68
CA PHE A 679 6.04 7.70 -20.01
C PHE A 679 7.05 8.13 -21.08
N ASN A 680 7.99 7.26 -21.47
CA ASN A 680 9.09 7.60 -22.37
C ASN A 680 9.97 8.77 -21.85
N HIS A 681 10.10 8.86 -20.51
CA HIS A 681 11.03 9.76 -19.83
C HIS A 681 12.28 9.00 -19.40
N ARG A 682 13.44 9.67 -19.47
CA ARG A 682 14.74 9.06 -19.13
C ARG A 682 15.24 9.42 -17.72
N LEU A 683 14.74 10.51 -17.15
CA LEU A 683 15.16 11.03 -15.85
C LEU A 683 14.07 10.77 -14.82
N VAL A 684 14.44 10.05 -13.76
CA VAL A 684 13.55 9.67 -12.67
C VAL A 684 14.26 9.95 -11.36
N ASP A 685 13.61 10.72 -10.49
CA ASP A 685 14.08 10.94 -9.14
C ASP A 685 13.08 10.34 -8.15
N ILE A 686 13.58 9.49 -7.25
CA ILE A 686 12.79 8.94 -6.14
C ILE A 686 12.95 9.88 -4.95
N PHE A 687 11.83 10.32 -4.38
CA PHE A 687 11.82 11.20 -3.21
C PHE A 687 10.98 10.61 -2.07
N PRO A 688 11.49 10.59 -0.82
CA PRO A 688 12.86 10.92 -0.42
C PRO A 688 13.91 9.99 -1.06
N PRO A 689 15.11 10.49 -1.42
CA PRO A 689 16.20 9.64 -1.86
C PRO A 689 16.57 8.65 -0.74
N PRO A 690 16.73 7.35 -1.04
CA PRO A 690 17.09 6.38 -0.01
C PRO A 690 18.49 6.67 0.54
N GLY A 691 18.64 6.53 1.86
CA GLY A 691 19.93 6.58 2.53
C GLY A 691 20.67 5.23 2.47
N PRO A 692 21.95 5.19 2.87
CA PRO A 692 22.68 3.93 3.03
C PRO A 692 22.08 3.00 4.09
N ASP A 693 21.42 3.55 5.11
CA ASP A 693 20.69 2.81 6.13
C ASP A 693 19.20 2.71 5.74
N ARG A 694 18.59 1.52 5.89
CA ARG A 694 17.15 1.32 5.65
C ARG A 694 16.26 2.08 6.64
N ARG A 695 16.79 2.43 7.82
CA ARG A 695 16.04 3.03 8.93
C ARG A 695 16.00 4.55 8.89
N ASP A 696 16.82 5.19 8.05
CA ASP A 696 16.97 6.64 8.03
C ASP A 696 17.16 7.16 6.59
N SER A 697 16.23 8.01 6.16
CA SER A 697 16.28 8.74 4.88
C SER A 697 16.23 10.26 5.06
N PHE A 698 16.51 10.76 6.27
CA PHE A 698 16.33 12.15 6.75
C PHE A 698 14.89 12.64 6.80
N PHE A 699 14.08 12.33 5.79
CA PHE A 699 12.67 12.72 5.74
C PHE A 699 11.73 11.66 6.33
N ALA A 700 12.24 10.44 6.52
CA ALA A 700 11.57 9.34 7.17
C ALA A 700 12.55 8.59 8.08
N GLU A 701 12.07 8.20 9.25
CA GLU A 701 12.79 7.41 10.25
C GLU A 701 11.94 6.20 10.64
N THR A 702 12.59 5.05 10.79
CA THR A 702 11.98 3.83 11.31
C THR A 702 11.98 3.87 12.83
N HIS A 703 10.80 3.91 13.43
CA HIS A 703 10.65 3.87 14.87
C HIS A 703 10.95 2.48 15.41
N SER A 704 11.66 2.42 16.55
CA SER A 704 11.81 1.17 17.28
C SER A 704 10.47 0.71 17.86
N THR A 705 10.40 -0.57 18.21
CA THR A 705 9.21 -1.19 18.86
C THR A 705 8.88 -0.57 20.21
N GLU A 706 9.86 0.06 20.88
CA GLU A 706 9.67 0.84 22.11
C GLU A 706 8.97 2.18 21.87
N GLN A 707 9.19 2.80 20.69
CA GLN A 707 8.61 4.09 20.32
C GLN A 707 7.21 3.94 19.72
N SER A 708 6.98 2.87 18.94
CA SER A 708 5.68 2.62 18.33
C SER A 708 5.43 1.13 18.10
N ASN A 709 4.15 0.73 18.15
CA ASN A 709 3.75 -0.66 17.92
C ASN A 709 4.09 -1.08 16.48
N ALA A 710 4.96 -2.07 16.34
CA ALA A 710 5.26 -2.70 15.06
C ALA A 710 4.09 -3.57 14.58
N ARG A 711 4.06 -3.86 13.28
CA ARG A 711 3.11 -4.82 12.71
C ARG A 711 3.67 -6.22 12.83
N LEU A 712 3.02 -7.07 13.61
CA LEU A 712 3.39 -8.48 13.75
C LEU A 712 2.87 -9.30 12.55
N TYR A 713 3.80 -9.93 11.84
CA TYR A 713 3.54 -10.95 10.84
C TYR A 713 3.78 -12.32 11.45
N LEU A 714 2.83 -13.25 11.26
CA LEU A 714 2.94 -14.64 11.70
C LEU A 714 2.78 -15.56 10.49
N GLY A 715 3.78 -16.39 10.24
CA GLY A 715 3.69 -17.48 9.29
C GLY A 715 3.11 -18.73 9.95
N VAL A 716 2.37 -19.55 9.20
CA VAL A 716 1.86 -20.84 9.69
C VAL A 716 2.41 -21.96 8.82
N ALA A 717 3.42 -22.67 9.32
CA ALA A 717 3.98 -23.84 8.66
C ALA A 717 3.12 -25.07 8.94
N ALA A 718 2.28 -25.47 7.97
CA ALA A 718 1.38 -26.61 8.10
C ALA A 718 1.49 -27.56 6.89
N GLN A 719 2.70 -28.09 6.66
CA GLN A 719 2.96 -29.01 5.54
C GLN A 719 2.06 -30.24 5.62
N GLY A 720 1.58 -30.68 4.46
CA GLY A 720 0.68 -31.82 4.36
C GLY A 720 -0.80 -31.51 4.68
N ARG A 721 -1.15 -30.26 5.03
CA ARG A 721 -2.52 -29.84 5.33
C ARG A 721 -3.13 -29.00 4.20
N SER A 722 -4.45 -29.05 4.05
CA SER A 722 -5.17 -28.13 3.15
C SER A 722 -5.12 -26.69 3.68
N PRO A 723 -4.85 -25.68 2.81
CA PRO A 723 -4.91 -24.27 3.18
C PRO A 723 -6.26 -23.86 3.77
N LYS A 724 -7.39 -24.46 3.34
CA LYS A 724 -8.72 -24.18 3.90
C LYS A 724 -8.79 -24.57 5.38
N VAL A 725 -8.25 -25.73 5.74
CA VAL A 725 -8.23 -26.21 7.13
C VAL A 725 -7.36 -25.30 8.00
N VAL A 726 -6.22 -24.84 7.46
CA VAL A 726 -5.34 -23.89 8.14
C VAL A 726 -6.07 -22.56 8.37
N MET A 727 -6.66 -22.00 7.31
CA MET A 727 -7.44 -20.76 7.36
C MET A 727 -8.59 -20.86 8.37
N LEU A 728 -9.39 -21.93 8.33
CA LEU A 728 -10.48 -22.19 9.27
C LEU A 728 -9.98 -22.12 10.72
N ARG A 729 -8.88 -22.83 11.03
CA ARG A 729 -8.31 -22.88 12.39
C ARG A 729 -7.77 -21.52 12.85
N VAL A 730 -7.07 -20.81 11.96
CA VAL A 730 -6.52 -19.47 12.25
C VAL A 730 -7.65 -18.47 12.47
N TYR A 731 -8.68 -18.46 11.62
CA TYR A 731 -9.78 -17.51 11.72
C TYR A 731 -10.60 -17.75 12.99
N LEU A 732 -10.88 -19.01 13.34
CA LEU A 732 -11.56 -19.35 14.59
C LEU A 732 -10.76 -18.90 15.81
N ALA A 733 -9.45 -19.16 15.83
CA ALA A 733 -8.58 -18.76 16.93
C ALA A 733 -8.54 -17.23 17.09
N LEU A 734 -8.34 -16.48 16.00
CA LEU A 734 -8.30 -15.02 16.03
C LEU A 734 -9.65 -14.44 16.47
N LEU A 735 -10.76 -14.85 15.85
CA LEU A 735 -12.08 -14.30 16.16
C LEU A 735 -12.51 -14.55 17.61
N ALA A 736 -12.23 -15.74 18.14
CA ALA A 736 -12.59 -16.12 19.51
C ALA A 736 -11.64 -15.53 20.56
N ALA A 737 -10.33 -15.47 20.28
CA ALA A 737 -9.37 -14.84 21.18
C ALA A 737 -9.57 -13.32 21.25
N SER A 738 -9.81 -12.65 20.11
CA SER A 738 -10.14 -11.22 20.09
C SER A 738 -11.37 -10.89 20.93
N GLN A 739 -12.42 -11.73 20.87
CA GLN A 739 -13.61 -11.55 21.71
C GLN A 739 -13.29 -11.66 23.20
N LYS A 740 -12.42 -12.61 23.58
CA LYS A 740 -11.98 -12.78 24.97
C LYS A 740 -11.24 -11.54 25.46
N GLU A 741 -10.24 -11.08 24.70
CA GLU A 741 -9.46 -9.89 25.04
C GLU A 741 -10.34 -8.64 25.12
N TYR A 742 -11.29 -8.50 24.19
CA TYR A 742 -12.26 -7.41 24.18
C TYR A 742 -13.14 -7.39 25.43
N ASP A 743 -13.68 -8.54 25.84
CA ASP A 743 -14.52 -8.65 27.04
C ASP A 743 -13.72 -8.43 28.34
N GLN A 744 -12.42 -8.73 28.35
CA GLN A 744 -11.54 -8.55 29.51
C GLN A 744 -11.07 -7.10 29.68
N HIS A 745 -10.79 -6.39 28.59
CA HIS A 745 -10.16 -5.06 28.62
C HIS A 745 -11.14 -3.87 28.58
N GLY A 746 -12.46 -4.10 28.54
CA GLY A 746 -13.42 -3.01 28.48
C GLY A 746 -14.73 -3.27 29.22
N LYS A 747 -15.34 -2.20 29.74
CA LYS A 747 -16.80 -2.18 29.86
C LYS A 747 -17.36 -2.21 28.44
N LYS A 748 -18.44 -2.97 28.19
CA LYS A 748 -19.12 -2.96 26.88
C LYS A 748 -19.27 -1.50 26.39
N LYS A 749 -18.71 -1.20 25.21
CA LYS A 749 -18.77 0.10 24.50
C LYS A 749 -17.73 1.15 24.91
N ASP A 750 -16.53 0.75 25.34
CA ASP A 750 -15.41 1.68 25.47
C ASP A 750 -14.64 1.80 24.13
N PRO A 751 -14.70 2.95 23.43
CA PRO A 751 -13.93 3.16 22.19
C PRO A 751 -12.41 3.17 22.41
N ALA A 752 -11.94 3.20 23.66
CA ALA A 752 -10.52 3.05 24.01
C ALA A 752 -10.10 1.58 24.25
N ASN A 753 -10.97 0.60 24.00
CA ASN A 753 -10.63 -0.81 24.17
C ASN A 753 -9.54 -1.21 23.16
N PRO A 754 -8.34 -1.63 23.62
CA PRO A 754 -7.23 -1.98 22.73
C PRO A 754 -7.52 -3.18 21.81
N ALA A 755 -8.52 -3.99 22.14
CA ALA A 755 -8.93 -5.14 21.32
C ALA A 755 -9.95 -4.79 20.21
N ASP A 756 -10.53 -3.58 20.21
CA ASP A 756 -11.55 -3.16 19.22
C ASP A 756 -11.07 -3.33 17.76
N PRO A 757 -9.83 -2.96 17.36
CA PRO A 757 -9.35 -3.18 16.00
C PRO A 757 -9.31 -4.66 15.59
N TYR A 758 -9.10 -5.57 16.56
CA TYR A 758 -9.02 -7.02 16.34
C TYR A 758 -10.41 -7.69 16.34
N MET A 759 -11.47 -6.93 16.63
CA MET A 759 -12.83 -7.40 16.46
C MET A 759 -13.23 -7.49 14.99
N THR A 760 -12.45 -6.93 14.07
CA THR A 760 -12.64 -7.14 12.63
C THR A 760 -11.51 -7.98 12.04
N LEU A 761 -11.87 -9.01 11.28
CA LEU A 761 -10.91 -9.86 10.57
C LEU A 761 -11.01 -9.56 9.06
N LEU A 762 -9.89 -9.17 8.45
CA LEU A 762 -9.78 -8.90 7.02
C LEU A 762 -8.90 -9.95 6.34
N GLY A 763 -9.46 -10.64 5.35
CA GLY A 763 -8.76 -11.64 4.53
C GLY A 763 -8.38 -11.09 3.16
N TYR A 764 -7.15 -11.38 2.73
CA TYR A 764 -6.65 -11.03 1.39
C TYR A 764 -6.41 -12.32 0.61
N PHE A 765 -6.75 -12.31 -0.68
CA PHE A 765 -6.66 -13.47 -1.57
C PHE A 765 -6.04 -13.05 -2.89
N ASN A 766 -5.31 -13.97 -3.52
CA ASN A 766 -4.62 -13.67 -4.78
C ASN A 766 -5.56 -13.79 -5.98
N SER A 767 -6.66 -14.54 -5.86
CA SER A 767 -7.64 -14.73 -6.93
C SER A 767 -9.09 -14.66 -6.44
N LEU A 768 -10.00 -14.34 -7.36
CA LEU A 768 -11.45 -14.36 -7.10
C LEU A 768 -11.97 -15.78 -6.83
N ARG A 769 -11.28 -16.82 -7.31
CA ARG A 769 -11.61 -18.23 -7.06
C ARG A 769 -11.33 -18.60 -5.61
N GLU A 770 -10.14 -18.27 -5.11
CA GLU A 770 -9.74 -18.45 -3.70
C GLU A 770 -10.71 -17.73 -2.76
N LEU A 771 -11.03 -16.47 -3.07
CA LEU A 771 -12.01 -15.68 -2.33
C LEU A 771 -13.38 -16.36 -2.28
N GLY A 772 -13.85 -16.91 -3.39
CA GLY A 772 -15.14 -17.62 -3.44
C GLY A 772 -15.18 -18.84 -2.52
N GLY A 773 -14.09 -19.63 -2.50
CA GLY A 773 -13.94 -20.77 -1.59
C GLY A 773 -13.87 -20.35 -0.12
N ALA A 774 -13.10 -19.30 0.18
CA ALA A 774 -12.96 -18.73 1.51
C ALA A 774 -14.26 -18.13 2.04
N ARG A 775 -15.03 -17.43 1.20
CA ARG A 775 -16.32 -16.84 1.57
C ARG A 775 -17.30 -17.92 2.04
N ARG A 776 -17.42 -19.00 1.27
CA ARG A 776 -18.27 -20.13 1.64
C ARG A 776 -17.84 -20.76 2.96
N LEU A 777 -16.53 -20.93 3.18
CA LEU A 777 -16.00 -21.43 4.44
C LEU A 777 -16.36 -20.53 5.64
N VAL A 778 -16.35 -19.21 5.44
CA VAL A 778 -16.75 -18.25 6.48
C VAL A 778 -18.24 -18.33 6.80
N GLU A 779 -19.08 -18.35 5.77
CA GLU A 779 -20.55 -18.39 5.87
C GLU A 779 -21.06 -19.72 6.45
N ASP A 780 -20.55 -20.85 5.95
CA ASP A 780 -21.05 -22.19 6.31
C ASP A 780 -20.45 -22.71 7.62
N GLU A 781 -19.14 -22.52 7.84
CA GLU A 781 -18.42 -23.20 8.92
C GLU A 781 -17.92 -22.27 10.03
N ILE A 782 -17.23 -21.17 9.70
CA ILE A 782 -16.60 -20.34 10.72
C ILE A 782 -17.65 -19.69 11.62
N GLY A 783 -18.70 -19.09 11.04
CA GLY A 783 -19.77 -18.45 11.80
C GLY A 783 -20.46 -19.39 12.78
N ASN A 784 -20.67 -20.64 12.38
CA ASN A 784 -21.30 -21.66 13.22
C ASN A 784 -20.35 -22.21 14.30
N ARG A 785 -19.10 -22.50 13.94
CA ARG A 785 -18.12 -23.09 14.87
C ARG A 785 -17.63 -22.08 15.91
N VAL A 786 -17.51 -20.79 15.57
CA VAL A 786 -17.04 -19.76 16.52
C VAL A 786 -18.05 -19.50 17.65
N ALA A 787 -19.34 -19.79 17.41
CA ALA A 787 -20.40 -19.65 18.41
C ALA A 787 -20.36 -20.71 19.53
N GLY A 788 -19.55 -21.76 19.38
CA GLY A 788 -19.32 -22.80 20.41
C GLY A 788 -17.84 -23.11 20.64
N TYR A 789 -16.93 -22.22 20.21
CA TYR A 789 -15.50 -22.47 20.21
C TYR A 789 -14.87 -22.41 21.61
N SER A 790 -15.57 -21.86 22.61
CA SER A 790 -15.16 -21.88 24.02
C SER A 790 -14.99 -23.30 24.59
N THR A 791 -15.65 -24.28 23.97
CA THR A 791 -15.51 -25.71 24.32
C THR A 791 -14.14 -26.27 23.97
N ARG A 792 -13.34 -25.56 23.16
CA ARG A 792 -11.98 -25.96 22.77
C ARG A 792 -10.97 -25.67 23.89
N LYS A 793 -11.05 -26.46 24.95
CA LYS A 793 -10.16 -26.39 26.12
C LYS A 793 -9.73 -27.79 26.58
N ARG A 794 -8.71 -27.87 27.41
CA ARG A 794 -8.25 -29.14 27.99
C ARG A 794 -9.31 -29.69 28.94
N VAL A 795 -9.35 -31.01 29.09
CA VAL A 795 -10.15 -31.65 30.14
C VAL A 795 -9.73 -31.04 31.48
N SER A 796 -10.70 -30.62 32.30
CA SER A 796 -10.53 -29.88 33.58
C SER A 796 -10.10 -28.41 33.51
N GLU A 797 -9.87 -27.84 32.32
CA GLU A 797 -9.57 -26.41 32.17
C GLU A 797 -10.86 -25.59 32.35
N VAL A 798 -10.88 -24.71 33.36
CA VAL A 798 -12.06 -23.89 33.68
C VAL A 798 -12.14 -22.69 32.73
N ASP A 799 -11.05 -21.92 32.62
CA ASP A 799 -10.90 -20.81 31.69
C ASP A 799 -9.95 -21.20 30.56
N GLY A 800 -10.46 -21.23 29.32
CA GLY A 800 -9.69 -21.56 28.12
C GLY A 800 -9.24 -20.32 27.34
N LEU A 801 -8.46 -20.49 26.28
CA LEU A 801 -7.97 -19.36 25.46
C LEU A 801 -9.04 -18.69 24.59
N PHE A 802 -10.24 -19.28 24.49
CA PHE A 802 -11.26 -18.88 23.54
C PHE A 802 -12.61 -18.69 24.24
N VAL A 803 -13.39 -17.72 23.75
CA VAL A 803 -14.80 -17.53 24.13
C VAL A 803 -15.70 -17.63 22.90
N ASP A 804 -16.99 -17.87 23.12
CA ASP A 804 -17.96 -17.94 22.04
C ASP A 804 -18.20 -16.55 21.45
N ARG A 805 -18.30 -16.50 20.13
CA ARG A 805 -18.61 -15.27 19.41
C ARG A 805 -19.80 -15.47 18.49
N LYS A 806 -20.74 -14.53 18.51
CA LYS A 806 -21.83 -14.49 17.52
C LYS A 806 -21.53 -13.41 16.50
N ILE A 807 -21.33 -13.81 15.25
CA ILE A 807 -21.13 -12.88 14.14
C ILE A 807 -22.51 -12.50 13.60
N ALA A 808 -22.94 -11.27 13.88
CA ALA A 808 -24.26 -10.78 13.51
C ALA A 808 -24.36 -10.27 12.06
N TYR A 809 -23.23 -10.15 11.35
CA TYR A 809 -23.14 -9.48 10.07
C TYR A 809 -22.87 -10.44 8.91
N GLU A 810 -23.41 -10.09 7.74
CA GLU A 810 -23.10 -10.72 6.46
C GLU A 810 -21.62 -10.53 6.11
N VAL A 811 -21.00 -11.54 5.51
CA VAL A 811 -19.62 -11.48 5.04
C VAL A 811 -19.52 -10.40 3.97
N VAL A 812 -18.63 -9.43 4.20
CA VAL A 812 -18.48 -8.27 3.31
C VAL A 812 -17.34 -8.52 2.32
N GLU A 813 -17.66 -8.37 1.03
CA GLU A 813 -16.72 -8.51 -0.06
C GLU A 813 -16.27 -7.12 -0.56
N LEU A 814 -14.96 -6.93 -0.73
CA LEU A 814 -14.34 -5.68 -1.22
C LEU A 814 -13.70 -5.90 -2.60
N THR A 815 -14.49 -6.34 -3.58
CA THR A 815 -14.02 -6.61 -4.96
C THR A 815 -14.72 -5.72 -5.98
N SER A 816 -14.24 -5.78 -7.23
CA SER A 816 -14.89 -5.16 -8.39
C SER A 816 -16.27 -5.72 -8.73
N ARG A 817 -16.70 -6.85 -8.14
CA ARG A 817 -18.04 -7.45 -8.32
C ARG A 817 -19.11 -6.76 -7.48
N VAL A 818 -18.70 -6.03 -6.44
CA VAL A 818 -19.60 -5.32 -5.54
C VAL A 818 -19.81 -3.88 -6.04
N SER A 819 -21.04 -3.37 -5.92
CA SER A 819 -21.33 -2.00 -6.32
C SER A 819 -20.56 -1.00 -5.45
N THR A 820 -20.19 0.12 -6.07
CA THR A 820 -19.42 1.20 -5.46
C THR A 820 -20.01 1.68 -4.12
N ASP A 821 -21.33 1.84 -4.05
CA ASP A 821 -22.03 2.29 -2.83
C ASP A 821 -21.91 1.27 -1.69
N LYS A 822 -21.97 -0.04 -1.98
CA LYS A 822 -21.83 -1.09 -0.97
C LYS A 822 -20.39 -1.14 -0.42
N VAL A 823 -19.40 -0.91 -1.27
CA VAL A 823 -18.00 -0.79 -0.85
C VAL A 823 -17.80 0.44 0.04
N ALA A 824 -18.38 1.58 -0.33
CA ALA A 824 -18.29 2.81 0.48
C ALA A 824 -18.90 2.59 1.87
N GLU A 825 -20.07 1.94 1.94
CA GLU A 825 -20.72 1.59 3.21
C GLU A 825 -19.89 0.61 4.04
N ALA A 826 -19.29 -0.40 3.41
CA ALA A 826 -18.37 -1.31 4.09
C ALA A 826 -17.19 -0.57 4.73
N LYS A 827 -16.57 0.37 4.01
CA LYS A 827 -15.46 1.19 4.54
C LYS A 827 -15.91 2.10 5.66
N ARG A 828 -17.10 2.69 5.58
CA ARG A 828 -17.69 3.49 6.67
C ARG A 828 -17.83 2.67 7.95
N ARG A 829 -18.33 1.43 7.83
CA ARG A 829 -18.45 0.50 8.96
C ARG A 829 -17.08 0.13 9.54
N LEU A 830 -16.05 -0.04 8.71
CA LEU A 830 -14.68 -0.31 9.17
C LEU A 830 -14.03 0.87 9.90
N ALA A 831 -14.47 2.10 9.62
CA ALA A 831 -13.98 3.31 10.29
C ALA A 831 -14.64 3.57 11.64
N GLN A 832 -15.70 2.82 11.98
CA GLN A 832 -16.39 2.89 13.25
C GLN A 832 -15.79 1.86 14.21
N SER A 833 -15.78 2.17 15.51
CA SER A 833 -15.65 1.14 16.54
C SER A 833 -16.79 0.13 16.37
N VAL A 834 -16.68 -1.08 16.93
CA VAL A 834 -17.64 -2.19 16.74
C VAL A 834 -19.04 -1.92 17.35
N PHE A 835 -19.43 -0.67 17.56
CA PHE A 835 -20.71 -0.23 18.14
C PHE A 835 -21.42 0.87 17.36
#